data_AF-A0A1D7XQ81-F1
#
_entry.id   AF-A0A1D7XQ81-F1
#
_cell.length_a   1.000
_cell.length_b   1.000
_cell.length_c   1.000
_cell.angle_alpha   90.00
_cell.angle_beta   90.00
_cell.angle_gamma   90.00
#
_symmetry.space_group_name_H-M   'P 1'
#
loop_
_entity.id
_entity.type
_entity.pdbx_description
1 polymer ?
#
loop_
_entity_poly.entity_id
_entity_poly.type
_entity_poly.pdbx_seq_one_letter_code
_entity_poly.pdbx_strand_id
1 'polypeptide(L)'
;MKKITFLLLTLLFFVPNVWSQCESAIALTPGTDQSGDTSSFGELFSDTCLGSYDGGYDGLFSYTANEEGESLSISLTSSDAYTGVSISEGCPSGGGSCIVSDTYGTSFSLDSGPLTAGVTYYVHFSTWPSPNAIQYTLTSTVSAPANCPTAAISSFPYSFGFENLDCWTNSDSSAAWAIDQGDDYGPDSVTEGANSVFFNDFDYSGGSTGDLMSPDFDFGALTTARVSFDYWDSSGTDVVKVLVDDGSGPVVVYTTESVVSTWTTINVDLPQYANQTVKIGFRGTSVYGSTNPHIDNFMISEAPSCLEPSALSAASITATSAEISWTAGGTETDYEYVVQAAGTGEPTAAGTAVNGATTVSASGLVANTDYEVYVRSNCGSEFSAWAGPVSFTTACSAVSDFSENFDSVTTPNLPNCWSSILDVSSSYASVGTSTAADSSSPNGVSLYNSSSTSGDIILVSPELSNLAGGTHRLKLDASNSSSTQDLEIGTLSDPTDGSTFTLIETVDLSATFLEYIIDFSTYSGNDNYIGFRRILSSTYTYVYLDNIVWEEIPSCVEPTAVSAASITATSAEISWTSDDSSFNVEVVDVTAGGTATGTATNSGVTSPYSLSGLDSNTEYEVYVQTDCGAGDTSAWEGPVNFTTEPAPIVPNYTNDFATFPGEFWSVGSGALNAGPSGTTSLWDTGNFAHGSVDPAAYINIFSTNRDEWLISPSFDLSGVNYYLNVDVAATEYLSIFSSDAPVDAIWGVDDFVTLMVSEDGGSTWTELYRWDANNNPGVAGAAMPEINLSAYPALAKFAFYAESTVSNEDIDFFVDNFQITTTSLGIEEASISQFTYFPNPVNDVLTIKAQKVVEDITVFNMLGQVVKRQTPNTRDCTVDLSAMQTGAYFVQVSIGNTVETVRILKN
;
A
#
# COMPACT_ATOMS: atom_id res chain seq x y z
N MET A 1 83.07 -29.44 -56.63
CA MET A 1 83.17 -30.91 -56.46
C MET A 1 82.11 -31.34 -55.46
N LYS A 2 81.30 -32.38 -55.81
CA LYS A 2 80.30 -33.11 -55.00
C LYS A 2 79.15 -32.25 -54.44
N LYS A 3 77.93 -32.23 -55.02
CA LYS A 3 76.88 -33.28 -55.08
C LYS A 3 76.76 -34.08 -53.77
N ILE A 4 75.77 -33.72 -52.94
CA ILE A 4 75.02 -34.64 -52.09
C ILE A 4 73.54 -34.36 -52.33
N THR A 5 72.87 -35.43 -52.74
CA THR A 5 71.45 -35.56 -53.03
C THR A 5 70.71 -35.87 -51.73
N PHE A 6 69.57 -35.23 -51.47
CA PHE A 6 68.50 -35.84 -50.68
C PHE A 6 67.22 -35.75 -51.50
N LEU A 7 66.70 -36.93 -51.83
CA LEU A 7 65.43 -37.17 -52.50
C LEU A 7 64.36 -37.16 -51.41
N LEU A 8 63.45 -36.19 -51.41
CA LEU A 8 62.22 -36.26 -50.63
C LEU A 8 61.04 -36.27 -51.61
N LEU A 9 60.38 -37.42 -51.64
CA LEU A 9 59.17 -37.72 -52.37
C LEU A 9 58.03 -36.87 -51.76
N THR A 10 57.56 -35.85 -52.47
CA THR A 10 56.31 -35.13 -52.14
C THR A 10 55.17 -35.76 -52.92
N LEU A 11 54.23 -36.32 -52.17
CA LEU A 11 52.91 -36.74 -52.62
C LEU A 11 52.24 -35.61 -53.42
N LEU A 12 51.75 -35.91 -54.62
CA LEU A 12 50.69 -35.11 -55.24
C LEU A 12 49.45 -35.22 -54.36
N PHE A 13 49.17 -34.19 -53.57
CA PHE A 13 47.79 -33.88 -53.20
C PHE A 13 47.18 -33.12 -54.38
N PHE A 14 46.13 -33.69 -54.97
CA PHE A 14 45.21 -32.94 -55.82
C PHE A 14 44.62 -31.82 -54.96
N VAL A 15 45.02 -30.58 -55.21
CA VAL A 15 44.20 -29.42 -54.84
C VAL A 15 43.11 -29.36 -55.92
N PRO A 16 41.81 -29.42 -55.58
CA PRO A 16 40.77 -29.16 -56.56
C PRO A 16 41.00 -27.75 -57.11
N ASN A 17 40.95 -27.61 -58.44
CA ASN A 17 40.93 -26.30 -59.07
C ASN A 17 39.75 -25.51 -58.52
N VAL A 18 40.01 -24.45 -57.76
CA VAL A 18 38.98 -23.50 -57.26
C VAL A 18 38.19 -22.84 -58.40
N TRP A 19 38.72 -22.91 -59.63
CA TRP A 19 38.09 -22.34 -60.83
C TRP A 19 36.88 -23.14 -61.35
N SER A 20 36.68 -24.41 -60.95
CA SER A 20 35.59 -25.22 -61.52
C SER A 20 34.21 -24.98 -60.86
N GLN A 21 34.13 -24.34 -59.69
CA GLN A 21 32.86 -24.13 -58.98
C GLN A 21 32.07 -22.93 -59.51
N CYS A 22 32.75 -21.90 -60.02
CA CYS A 22 32.08 -20.76 -60.64
C CYS A 22 31.67 -21.00 -62.11
N GLU A 23 32.13 -22.08 -62.74
CA GLU A 23 31.67 -22.49 -64.08
C GLU A 23 30.19 -22.93 -64.10
N SER A 24 29.60 -23.23 -62.93
CA SER A 24 28.17 -23.55 -62.78
C SER A 24 27.28 -22.35 -62.47
N ALA A 25 27.83 -21.12 -62.42
CA ALA A 25 27.04 -19.92 -62.19
C ALA A 25 26.00 -19.72 -63.30
N ILE A 26 24.75 -19.44 -62.92
CA ILE A 26 23.70 -19.10 -63.88
C ILE A 26 23.95 -17.66 -64.34
N ALA A 27 23.83 -17.38 -65.64
CA ALA A 27 23.92 -16.00 -66.12
C ALA A 27 22.76 -15.17 -65.54
N LEU A 28 23.09 -14.04 -64.92
CA LEU A 28 22.11 -13.07 -64.45
C LEU A 28 21.45 -12.39 -65.67
N THR A 29 20.15 -12.18 -65.61
CA THR A 29 19.38 -11.54 -66.68
C THR A 29 18.71 -10.26 -66.17
N PRO A 30 19.45 -9.12 -66.12
CA PRO A 30 18.91 -7.86 -65.64
C PRO A 30 17.59 -7.47 -66.32
N GLY A 31 16.63 -7.02 -65.50
CA GLY A 31 15.27 -6.65 -65.89
C GLY A 31 14.29 -7.84 -65.97
N THR A 32 14.71 -9.05 -65.63
CA THR A 32 13.84 -10.24 -65.58
C THR A 32 14.04 -10.99 -64.27
N ASP A 33 12.94 -11.25 -63.56
CA ASP A 33 12.96 -12.01 -62.32
C ASP A 33 13.46 -13.44 -62.54
N GLN A 34 14.38 -13.88 -61.68
CA GLN A 34 14.92 -15.23 -61.65
C GLN A 34 14.55 -15.88 -60.32
N SER A 35 13.49 -16.69 -60.33
CA SER A 35 13.02 -17.42 -59.15
C SER A 35 13.42 -18.89 -59.19
N GLY A 36 13.62 -19.49 -58.01
CA GLY A 36 13.99 -20.90 -57.91
C GLY A 36 14.08 -21.41 -56.48
N ASP A 37 14.71 -22.58 -56.35
CA ASP A 37 15.01 -23.24 -55.08
C ASP A 37 16.51 -23.52 -55.01
N THR A 38 17.19 -23.17 -53.92
CA THR A 38 18.65 -23.37 -53.83
C THR A 38 19.07 -24.85 -53.79
N SER A 39 18.14 -25.79 -53.52
CA SER A 39 18.39 -27.24 -53.62
C SER A 39 18.84 -27.72 -54.99
N SER A 40 18.61 -26.95 -56.05
CA SER A 40 19.14 -27.27 -57.38
C SER A 40 20.63 -26.99 -57.56
N PHE A 41 21.26 -26.24 -56.65
CA PHE A 41 22.65 -25.82 -56.74
C PHE A 41 23.58 -26.64 -55.81
N GLY A 42 23.13 -26.89 -54.58
CA GLY A 42 23.91 -27.59 -53.54
C GLY A 42 24.87 -26.67 -52.76
N GLU A 43 25.60 -27.24 -51.80
CA GLU A 43 26.68 -26.53 -51.06
C GLU A 43 27.91 -26.44 -51.97
N LEU A 44 28.14 -25.26 -52.54
CA LEU A 44 29.24 -24.93 -53.42
C LEU A 44 30.35 -24.17 -52.70
N PHE A 45 30.00 -23.32 -51.73
CA PHE A 45 30.88 -22.37 -51.08
C PHE A 45 30.88 -22.54 -49.55
N SER A 46 31.93 -22.00 -48.94
CA SER A 46 32.14 -21.91 -47.49
C SER A 46 33.25 -20.88 -47.25
N ASP A 47 33.21 -20.14 -46.15
CA ASP A 47 34.17 -19.06 -45.82
C ASP A 47 34.17 -17.90 -46.85
N THR A 48 33.01 -17.52 -47.36
CA THR A 48 32.81 -16.33 -48.22
C THR A 48 32.52 -15.06 -47.40
N CYS A 49 32.15 -13.96 -48.07
CA CYS A 49 31.70 -12.73 -47.43
C CYS A 49 30.34 -12.84 -46.72
N LEU A 50 29.62 -13.96 -46.87
CA LEU A 50 28.39 -14.23 -46.11
C LEU A 50 28.66 -14.73 -44.68
N GLY A 51 29.93 -14.96 -44.32
CA GLY A 51 30.31 -15.37 -42.98
C GLY A 51 29.61 -16.67 -42.54
N SER A 52 28.80 -16.60 -41.48
CA SER A 52 28.08 -17.78 -40.95
C SER A 52 26.82 -18.14 -41.74
N TYR A 53 26.40 -17.29 -42.67
CA TYR A 53 25.24 -17.51 -43.56
C TYR A 53 25.63 -18.23 -44.87
N ASP A 54 26.75 -18.95 -44.84
CA ASP A 54 27.34 -19.71 -45.95
C ASP A 54 27.39 -21.21 -45.61
N GLY A 55 26.32 -21.73 -45.00
CA GLY A 55 26.25 -23.11 -44.53
C GLY A 55 25.08 -23.92 -45.09
N GLY A 56 24.31 -23.31 -46.00
CA GLY A 56 23.20 -23.88 -46.75
C GLY A 56 23.49 -23.93 -48.25
N TYR A 57 22.55 -24.43 -49.06
CA TYR A 57 22.75 -24.54 -50.49
C TYR A 57 22.85 -23.17 -51.16
N ASP A 58 23.83 -23.02 -52.06
CA ASP A 58 24.25 -21.73 -52.61
C ASP A 58 23.56 -21.40 -53.94
N GLY A 59 22.83 -20.29 -53.96
CA GLY A 59 22.47 -19.63 -55.21
C GLY A 59 23.67 -18.89 -55.77
N LEU A 60 24.05 -19.16 -57.03
CA LEU A 60 25.17 -18.49 -57.69
C LEU A 60 24.78 -18.01 -59.09
N PHE A 61 24.84 -16.69 -59.26
CA PHE A 61 24.62 -16.02 -60.54
C PHE A 61 25.86 -15.23 -60.95
N SER A 62 26.09 -15.08 -62.25
CA SER A 62 27.20 -14.29 -62.78
C SER A 62 26.71 -13.18 -63.70
N TYR A 63 27.35 -12.02 -63.60
CA TYR A 63 27.11 -10.85 -64.44
C TYR A 63 28.44 -10.30 -64.94
N THR A 64 28.61 -10.11 -66.25
CA THR A 64 29.79 -9.44 -66.81
C THR A 64 29.42 -8.02 -67.17
N ALA A 65 30.14 -7.04 -66.59
CA ALA A 65 29.85 -5.64 -66.84
C ALA A 65 30.11 -5.26 -68.31
N ASN A 66 29.17 -4.55 -68.93
CA ASN A 66 29.21 -4.17 -70.34
C ASN A 66 29.93 -2.83 -70.55
N GLU A 67 29.67 -1.87 -69.66
CA GLU A 67 30.24 -0.52 -69.71
C GLU A 67 31.05 -0.21 -68.44
N GLU A 68 32.01 0.70 -68.55
CA GLU A 68 32.83 1.12 -67.41
C GLU A 68 32.00 2.04 -66.51
N GLY A 69 31.87 1.68 -65.24
CA GLY A 69 31.16 2.46 -64.23
C GLY A 69 29.67 2.18 -64.13
N GLU A 70 29.11 1.25 -64.90
CA GLU A 70 27.70 0.81 -64.72
C GLU A 70 27.54 0.13 -63.36
N SER A 71 26.36 0.18 -62.75
CA SER A 71 26.10 -0.52 -61.48
C SER A 71 25.08 -1.64 -61.65
N LEU A 72 25.19 -2.65 -60.80
CA LEU A 72 24.26 -3.75 -60.69
C LEU A 72 23.52 -3.62 -59.35
N SER A 73 22.23 -3.36 -59.43
CA SER A 73 21.33 -3.42 -58.28
C SER A 73 20.60 -4.76 -58.30
N ILE A 74 20.50 -5.42 -57.16
CA ILE A 74 19.73 -6.65 -56.98
C ILE A 74 18.69 -6.45 -55.89
N SER A 75 17.58 -7.16 -56.02
CA SER A 75 16.69 -7.40 -54.89
C SER A 75 16.42 -8.90 -54.80
N LEU A 76 16.54 -9.45 -53.60
CA LEU A 76 16.34 -10.88 -53.34
C LEU A 76 15.24 -11.03 -52.31
N THR A 77 14.16 -11.71 -52.67
CA THR A 77 13.20 -12.20 -51.66
C THR A 77 13.46 -13.68 -51.40
N SER A 78 13.59 -14.06 -50.13
CA SER A 78 13.82 -15.43 -49.66
C SER A 78 12.65 -15.92 -48.80
N SER A 79 12.40 -17.23 -48.83
CA SER A 79 11.43 -17.88 -47.95
C SER A 79 11.89 -18.03 -46.50
N ASP A 80 13.16 -17.73 -46.18
CA ASP A 80 13.73 -17.90 -44.84
C ASP A 80 14.59 -16.70 -44.44
N ALA A 81 14.46 -16.27 -43.18
CA ALA A 81 15.17 -15.11 -42.64
C ALA A 81 16.67 -15.36 -42.42
N TYR A 82 17.10 -16.61 -42.28
CA TYR A 82 18.51 -16.95 -42.12
C TYR A 82 19.25 -16.99 -43.47
N THR A 83 18.90 -16.11 -44.40
CA THR A 83 19.54 -15.99 -45.71
C THR A 83 20.61 -14.90 -45.66
N GLY A 84 21.70 -15.06 -46.41
CA GLY A 84 22.64 -13.98 -46.72
C GLY A 84 22.84 -13.85 -48.21
N VAL A 85 23.12 -12.64 -48.70
CA VAL A 85 23.36 -12.32 -50.11
C VAL A 85 24.55 -11.39 -50.26
N SER A 86 25.31 -11.56 -51.35
CA SER A 86 26.50 -10.76 -51.64
C SER A 86 26.74 -10.57 -53.13
N ILE A 87 27.48 -9.52 -53.45
CA ILE A 87 28.08 -9.29 -54.77
C ILE A 87 29.60 -9.31 -54.61
N SER A 88 30.30 -10.14 -55.39
CA SER A 88 31.77 -10.22 -55.37
C SER A 88 32.38 -10.00 -56.75
N GLU A 89 33.52 -9.31 -56.79
CA GLU A 89 34.40 -9.30 -57.95
C GLU A 89 35.21 -10.61 -58.00
N GLY A 90 34.98 -11.42 -59.04
CA GLY A 90 35.58 -12.75 -59.12
C GLY A 90 34.88 -13.80 -58.22
N CYS A 91 35.36 -15.04 -58.31
CA CYS A 91 34.71 -16.20 -57.70
C CYS A 91 34.76 -16.15 -56.16
N PRO A 92 33.63 -16.32 -55.43
CA PRO A 92 33.54 -16.12 -53.98
C PRO A 92 34.60 -16.88 -53.13
N SER A 93 34.87 -18.15 -53.43
CA SER A 93 35.87 -18.97 -52.70
C SER A 93 37.30 -18.94 -53.28
N GLY A 94 37.51 -18.20 -54.37
CA GLY A 94 38.77 -18.18 -55.14
C GLY A 94 39.73 -17.02 -54.81
N GLY A 95 39.45 -16.25 -53.76
CA GLY A 95 40.09 -14.96 -53.49
C GLY A 95 39.45 -13.78 -54.23
N GLY A 96 38.16 -13.88 -54.57
CA GLY A 96 37.35 -12.75 -55.05
C GLY A 96 37.20 -11.66 -53.99
N SER A 97 37.04 -10.41 -54.42
CA SER A 97 36.85 -9.27 -53.52
C SER A 97 35.35 -9.09 -53.26
N CYS A 98 34.93 -9.08 -52.00
CA CYS A 98 33.56 -8.70 -51.65
C CYS A 98 33.35 -7.22 -51.98
N ILE A 99 32.25 -6.91 -52.67
CA ILE A 99 31.85 -5.54 -52.98
C ILE A 99 30.85 -5.07 -51.94
N VAL A 100 29.78 -5.85 -51.77
CA VAL A 100 28.70 -5.59 -50.82
C VAL A 100 28.08 -6.92 -50.42
N SER A 101 27.64 -7.01 -49.17
CA SER A 101 26.93 -8.17 -48.63
C SER A 101 25.94 -7.71 -47.58
N ASP A 102 24.87 -8.47 -47.44
CA ASP A 102 23.83 -8.29 -46.44
C ASP A 102 23.42 -9.68 -45.95
N THR A 103 23.23 -9.83 -44.65
CA THR A 103 22.98 -11.11 -44.01
C THR A 103 21.84 -11.00 -43.01
N TYR A 104 20.97 -12.01 -42.98
CA TYR A 104 19.81 -12.11 -42.10
C TYR A 104 18.59 -11.26 -42.53
N GLY A 105 17.77 -11.83 -43.42
CA GLY A 105 16.56 -11.19 -43.91
C GLY A 105 15.72 -12.11 -44.80
N THR A 106 14.50 -11.69 -45.10
CA THR A 106 13.64 -12.32 -46.13
C THR A 106 13.49 -11.47 -47.39
N SER A 107 13.97 -10.23 -47.33
CA SER A 107 14.07 -9.27 -48.42
C SER A 107 15.44 -8.63 -48.31
N PHE A 108 16.13 -8.45 -49.43
CA PHE A 108 17.45 -7.83 -49.48
C PHE A 108 17.51 -6.91 -50.69
N SER A 109 18.24 -5.80 -50.56
CA SER A 109 18.52 -4.86 -51.63
C SER A 109 20.00 -4.50 -51.63
N LEU A 110 20.74 -4.88 -52.67
CA LEU A 110 22.18 -4.57 -52.78
C LEU A 110 22.45 -3.79 -54.07
N ASP A 111 23.33 -2.78 -54.00
CA ASP A 111 23.90 -2.12 -55.16
C ASP A 111 25.42 -2.31 -55.19
N SER A 112 25.96 -2.72 -56.33
CA SER A 112 27.40 -2.99 -56.47
C SER A 112 28.27 -1.74 -56.49
N GLY A 113 27.70 -0.55 -56.64
CA GLY A 113 28.43 0.62 -57.09
C GLY A 113 29.02 0.42 -58.49
N PRO A 114 29.98 1.27 -58.90
CA PRO A 114 30.53 1.28 -60.25
C PRO A 114 31.37 0.03 -60.56
N LEU A 115 30.97 -0.70 -61.61
CA LEU A 115 31.64 -1.91 -62.09
C LEU A 115 32.69 -1.62 -63.16
N THR A 116 33.71 -2.48 -63.26
CA THR A 116 34.77 -2.38 -64.28
C THR A 116 34.35 -3.13 -65.55
N ALA A 117 34.45 -2.48 -66.71
CA ALA A 117 34.02 -3.05 -67.98
C ALA A 117 34.73 -4.37 -68.30
N GLY A 118 33.96 -5.40 -68.66
CA GLY A 118 34.47 -6.72 -69.02
C GLY A 118 34.90 -7.60 -67.83
N VAL A 119 34.76 -7.13 -66.59
CA VAL A 119 34.95 -7.93 -65.37
C VAL A 119 33.67 -8.69 -65.04
N THR A 120 33.81 -9.92 -64.53
CA THR A 120 32.67 -10.75 -64.12
C THR A 120 32.51 -10.73 -62.60
N TYR A 121 31.29 -10.38 -62.21
CA TYR A 121 30.81 -10.28 -60.85
C TYR A 121 29.87 -11.44 -60.55
N TYR A 122 29.85 -11.89 -59.30
CA TYR A 122 29.01 -12.99 -58.85
C TYR A 122 28.05 -12.52 -57.78
N VAL A 123 26.76 -12.83 -57.98
CA VAL A 123 25.73 -12.72 -56.95
C VAL A 123 25.65 -14.08 -56.26
N HIS A 124 26.02 -14.12 -54.98
CA HIS A 124 26.02 -15.32 -54.17
C HIS A 124 25.09 -15.14 -52.99
N PHE A 125 24.17 -16.09 -52.81
CA PHE A 125 23.32 -16.13 -51.62
C PHE A 125 23.21 -17.56 -51.08
N SER A 126 23.12 -17.67 -49.77
CA SER A 126 23.11 -18.94 -49.03
C SER A 126 22.33 -18.76 -47.74
N THR A 127 22.24 -19.81 -46.92
CA THR A 127 21.60 -19.74 -45.61
C THR A 127 22.52 -20.14 -44.47
N TRP A 128 22.13 -19.80 -43.24
CA TRP A 128 22.60 -20.49 -42.06
C TRP A 128 22.28 -21.99 -42.20
N PRO A 129 23.10 -22.93 -41.68
CA PRO A 129 23.01 -24.39 -41.92
C PRO A 129 21.66 -25.11 -41.81
N SER A 130 20.60 -24.46 -41.31
CA SER A 130 19.23 -24.95 -41.37
C SER A 130 18.27 -23.76 -41.52
N PRO A 131 17.36 -23.74 -42.52
CA PRO A 131 17.13 -24.75 -43.55
C PRO A 131 18.21 -24.73 -44.65
N ASN A 132 18.58 -25.91 -45.16
CA ASN A 132 19.61 -26.04 -46.19
C ASN A 132 19.18 -25.53 -47.57
N ALA A 133 17.88 -25.26 -47.78
CA ALA A 133 17.36 -24.83 -49.08
C ALA A 133 16.29 -23.74 -48.88
N ILE A 134 16.30 -22.74 -49.76
CA ILE A 134 15.34 -21.64 -49.77
C ILE A 134 14.70 -21.48 -51.13
N GLN A 135 13.43 -21.08 -51.14
CA GLN A 135 12.80 -20.50 -52.32
C GLN A 135 13.24 -19.05 -52.41
N TYR A 136 13.63 -18.62 -53.61
CA TYR A 136 14.07 -17.25 -53.85
C TYR A 136 13.41 -16.66 -55.09
N THR A 137 13.31 -15.34 -55.11
CA THR A 137 13.13 -14.54 -56.33
C THR A 137 14.20 -13.46 -56.34
N LEU A 138 15.08 -13.53 -57.34
CA LEU A 138 16.14 -12.56 -57.56
C LEU A 138 15.70 -11.64 -58.71
N THR A 139 15.51 -10.36 -58.41
CA THR A 139 15.39 -9.30 -59.40
C THR A 139 16.73 -8.60 -59.53
N SER A 140 17.08 -8.19 -60.73
CA SER A 140 18.31 -7.42 -60.95
C SER A 140 18.07 -6.33 -61.97
N THR A 141 18.73 -5.20 -61.82
CA THR A 141 18.71 -4.08 -62.75
C THR A 141 20.12 -3.57 -62.95
N VAL A 142 20.45 -3.20 -64.19
CA VAL A 142 21.72 -2.56 -64.49
C VAL A 142 21.43 -1.10 -64.79
N SER A 143 22.09 -0.23 -64.03
CA SER A 143 22.04 1.21 -64.24
C SER A 143 23.24 1.62 -65.07
N ALA A 144 23.00 2.47 -66.07
CA ALA A 144 24.08 3.06 -66.86
C ALA A 144 25.06 3.80 -65.93
N PRO A 145 26.33 3.96 -66.33
CA PRO A 145 27.31 4.64 -65.50
C PRO A 145 26.81 6.00 -65.02
N ALA A 146 26.84 6.22 -63.71
CA ALA A 146 26.48 7.49 -63.12
C ALA A 146 27.29 8.59 -63.80
N ASN A 147 26.62 9.61 -64.36
CA ASN A 147 27.30 10.73 -65.00
C ASN A 147 27.81 11.70 -63.93
N CYS A 148 28.85 11.27 -63.20
CA CYS A 148 29.36 12.01 -62.07
C CYS A 148 30.08 13.28 -62.53
N PRO A 149 29.70 14.44 -61.99
CA PRO A 149 30.30 15.69 -62.39
C PRO A 149 31.79 15.67 -62.03
N THR A 150 32.63 15.91 -63.05
CA THR A 150 34.10 16.03 -62.88
C THR A 150 34.53 17.41 -62.38
N ALA A 151 33.59 18.35 -62.33
CA ALA A 151 33.75 19.67 -61.74
C ALA A 151 32.81 19.81 -60.54
N ALA A 152 33.18 20.65 -59.57
CA ALA A 152 32.35 20.90 -58.40
C ALA A 152 30.97 21.44 -58.78
N ILE A 153 29.94 20.90 -58.13
CA ILE A 153 28.54 21.30 -58.29
C ILE A 153 28.37 22.70 -57.69
N SER A 154 27.95 23.66 -58.51
CA SER A 154 27.83 25.09 -58.15
C SER A 154 26.43 25.66 -58.40
N SER A 155 25.46 24.81 -58.75
CA SER A 155 24.07 25.20 -58.98
C SER A 155 23.23 24.73 -57.79
N PHE A 156 22.58 25.68 -57.11
CA PHE A 156 21.74 25.43 -55.94
C PHE A 156 20.31 25.98 -56.17
N PRO A 157 19.26 25.37 -55.58
CA PRO A 157 19.33 24.21 -54.71
C PRO A 157 19.74 22.93 -55.45
N TYR A 158 20.54 22.11 -54.79
CA TYR A 158 20.87 20.76 -55.22
C TYR A 158 20.06 19.79 -54.37
N SER A 159 19.43 18.79 -54.97
CA SER A 159 18.63 17.78 -54.26
C SER A 159 19.03 16.37 -54.70
N PHE A 160 19.00 15.42 -53.76
CA PHE A 160 19.33 14.02 -53.97
C PHE A 160 18.48 13.14 -53.03
N GLY A 161 17.59 12.33 -53.59
CA GLY A 161 16.65 11.49 -52.83
C GLY A 161 17.12 10.05 -52.56
N PHE A 162 18.41 9.75 -52.73
CA PHE A 162 18.96 8.41 -52.42
C PHE A 162 18.26 7.19 -53.05
N GLU A 163 17.63 7.35 -54.21
CA GLU A 163 17.12 6.20 -54.99
C GLU A 163 18.23 5.22 -55.39
N ASN A 164 19.47 5.72 -55.44
CA ASN A 164 20.71 4.99 -55.65
C ASN A 164 21.86 5.76 -54.98
N LEU A 165 23.08 5.21 -55.02
CA LEU A 165 24.30 5.87 -54.53
C LEU A 165 25.10 6.59 -55.64
N ASP A 166 24.43 7.06 -56.70
CA ASP A 166 25.12 7.70 -57.83
C ASP A 166 26.02 8.85 -57.34
N CYS A 167 27.32 8.69 -57.60
CA CYS A 167 28.37 9.66 -57.29
C CYS A 167 28.64 9.90 -55.80
N TRP A 168 27.97 9.19 -54.90
CA TRP A 168 28.34 9.10 -53.49
C TRP A 168 29.26 7.92 -53.27
N THR A 169 30.24 8.08 -52.38
CA THR A 169 31.30 7.09 -52.16
C THR A 169 31.37 6.68 -50.70
N ASN A 170 31.28 5.38 -50.43
CA ASN A 170 31.68 4.81 -49.14
C ASN A 170 33.21 4.91 -49.00
N SER A 171 33.73 5.63 -48.00
CA SER A 171 35.16 5.96 -47.91
C SER A 171 35.90 5.47 -46.66
N ASP A 172 35.23 4.81 -45.70
CA ASP A 172 35.85 4.22 -44.50
C ASP A 172 35.43 2.74 -44.30
N SER A 173 36.35 1.90 -43.84
CA SER A 173 36.51 0.50 -44.27
C SER A 173 36.08 -0.58 -43.26
N SER A 174 35.11 -0.31 -42.38
CA SER A 174 34.59 -1.33 -41.44
C SER A 174 33.07 -1.57 -41.53
N ALA A 175 32.33 -0.65 -42.14
CA ALA A 175 30.89 -0.70 -42.37
C ALA A 175 30.54 0.16 -43.59
N ALA A 176 29.53 -0.21 -44.38
CA ALA A 176 29.10 0.55 -45.55
C ALA A 176 27.66 1.04 -45.38
N TRP A 177 27.35 2.19 -45.96
CA TRP A 177 25.98 2.65 -46.15
C TRP A 177 25.36 1.95 -47.36
N ALA A 178 24.07 1.60 -47.24
CA ALA A 178 23.30 0.89 -48.25
C ALA A 178 21.96 1.59 -48.51
N ILE A 179 21.27 1.14 -49.56
CA ILE A 179 19.97 1.69 -49.98
C ILE A 179 18.87 0.72 -49.57
N ASP A 180 17.80 1.23 -48.96
CA ASP A 180 16.66 0.43 -48.49
C ASP A 180 15.32 1.12 -48.71
N GLN A 181 14.23 0.33 -48.73
CA GLN A 181 12.85 0.81 -48.84
C GLN A 181 12.27 1.24 -47.48
N GLY A 182 13.09 1.24 -46.42
CA GLY A 182 12.74 1.58 -45.05
C GLY A 182 12.25 0.38 -44.24
N ASP A 183 12.21 -0.83 -44.80
CA ASP A 183 11.73 -2.05 -44.16
C ASP A 183 12.82 -2.82 -43.38
N ASP A 184 14.11 -2.50 -43.56
CA ASP A 184 15.21 -3.14 -42.82
C ASP A 184 15.50 -2.45 -41.47
N TYR A 185 14.79 -2.90 -40.43
CA TYR A 185 14.83 -2.32 -39.08
C TYR A 185 14.63 -0.78 -39.08
N GLY A 186 13.84 -0.32 -40.05
CA GLY A 186 13.66 1.06 -40.43
C GLY A 186 12.24 1.60 -40.16
N PRO A 187 11.88 2.75 -40.77
CA PRO A 187 10.60 3.42 -40.61
C PRO A 187 9.39 2.77 -41.33
N ASP A 188 9.56 1.59 -41.95
CA ASP A 188 8.62 0.92 -42.85
C ASP A 188 8.13 1.80 -44.03
N SER A 189 8.83 2.90 -44.32
CA SER A 189 8.45 3.90 -45.32
C SER A 189 9.59 4.86 -45.67
N VAL A 190 9.60 5.36 -46.91
CA VAL A 190 10.49 6.44 -47.38
C VAL A 190 9.74 7.77 -47.54
N THR A 191 10.46 8.88 -47.59
CA THR A 191 9.85 10.23 -47.67
C THR A 191 9.61 10.70 -49.10
N GLU A 192 10.44 10.26 -50.05
CA GLU A 192 10.25 10.43 -51.50
C GLU A 192 10.61 9.11 -52.23
N GLY A 193 10.09 8.96 -53.45
CA GLY A 193 10.49 7.89 -54.37
C GLY A 193 10.34 6.48 -53.83
N ALA A 194 11.36 5.64 -54.01
CA ALA A 194 11.32 4.22 -53.68
C ALA A 194 12.31 3.84 -52.58
N ASN A 195 13.44 4.53 -52.45
CA ASN A 195 14.47 4.16 -51.48
C ASN A 195 15.00 5.33 -50.67
N SER A 196 15.62 5.02 -49.55
CA SER A 196 16.41 5.92 -48.70
C SER A 196 17.80 5.30 -48.45
N VAL A 197 18.73 6.06 -47.88
CA VAL A 197 20.03 5.54 -47.50
C VAL A 197 20.07 5.26 -46.01
N PHE A 198 20.60 4.10 -45.61
CA PHE A 198 20.67 3.69 -44.21
C PHE A 198 22.06 3.19 -43.84
N PHE A 199 22.37 3.28 -42.56
CA PHE A 199 23.54 2.65 -41.98
C PHE A 199 23.09 1.44 -41.17
N ASN A 200 23.44 0.24 -41.62
CA ASN A 200 23.03 -1.02 -40.99
C ASN A 200 23.80 -1.21 -39.67
N ASP A 201 23.24 -0.73 -38.57
CA ASP A 201 23.86 -0.85 -37.26
C ASP A 201 23.77 -2.29 -36.71
N PHE A 202 22.72 -3.03 -37.07
CA PHE A 202 22.50 -4.39 -36.58
C PHE A 202 23.59 -5.38 -37.04
N ASP A 203 24.03 -5.28 -38.29
CA ASP A 203 24.95 -6.25 -38.91
C ASP A 203 26.43 -5.99 -38.63
N TYR A 204 26.78 -4.80 -38.17
CA TYR A 204 28.16 -4.44 -37.89
C TYR A 204 28.51 -4.58 -36.42
N SER A 205 29.80 -4.80 -36.16
CA SER A 205 30.27 -4.84 -34.79
C SER A 205 30.27 -3.47 -34.14
N GLY A 206 29.77 -3.40 -32.91
CA GLY A 206 29.82 -2.21 -32.07
C GLY A 206 31.20 -1.56 -32.09
N GLY A 207 31.25 -0.31 -32.53
CA GLY A 207 32.44 0.49 -32.80
C GLY A 207 32.83 0.58 -34.28
N SER A 208 32.21 -0.17 -35.19
CA SER A 208 32.42 -0.04 -36.64
C SER A 208 31.89 1.29 -37.15
N THR A 209 32.63 1.91 -38.07
CA THR A 209 32.26 3.20 -38.69
C THR A 209 32.24 3.10 -40.21
N GLY A 210 31.36 3.87 -40.83
CA GLY A 210 31.26 4.02 -42.28
C GLY A 210 30.91 5.46 -42.67
N ASP A 211 31.63 5.99 -43.65
CA ASP A 211 31.45 7.33 -44.19
C ASP A 211 30.87 7.27 -45.60
N LEU A 212 29.70 7.88 -45.78
CA LEU A 212 29.13 8.12 -47.10
C LEU A 212 29.43 9.56 -47.51
N MET A 213 30.27 9.75 -48.53
CA MET A 213 30.76 11.06 -48.96
C MET A 213 30.22 11.48 -50.32
N SER A 214 29.84 12.75 -50.45
CA SER A 214 29.28 13.33 -51.67
C SER A 214 30.34 13.66 -52.75
N PRO A 215 29.90 14.03 -53.97
CA PRO A 215 30.70 14.83 -54.90
C PRO A 215 31.13 16.18 -54.30
N ASP A 216 32.02 16.88 -55.00
CA ASP A 216 32.46 18.21 -54.60
C ASP A 216 31.36 19.26 -54.86
N PHE A 217 31.08 20.10 -53.88
CA PHE A 217 30.18 21.25 -53.98
C PHE A 217 30.97 22.55 -53.85
N ASP A 218 30.80 23.47 -54.79
CA ASP A 218 31.38 24.81 -54.74
C ASP A 218 30.36 25.82 -54.19
N PHE A 219 30.55 26.22 -52.93
CA PHE A 219 29.68 27.15 -52.22
C PHE A 219 29.92 28.62 -52.60
N GLY A 220 30.68 28.94 -53.65
CA GLY A 220 30.91 30.32 -54.10
C GLY A 220 29.65 31.10 -54.49
N ALA A 221 28.55 30.41 -54.80
CA ALA A 221 27.26 31.04 -55.11
C ALA A 221 26.36 31.27 -53.89
N LEU A 222 26.70 30.71 -52.72
CA LEU A 222 25.91 30.77 -51.50
C LEU A 222 26.57 31.71 -50.49
N THR A 223 25.79 32.55 -49.83
CA THR A 223 26.30 33.36 -48.71
C THR A 223 26.52 32.52 -47.46
N THR A 224 25.60 31.59 -47.20
CA THR A 224 25.72 30.52 -46.21
C THR A 224 25.03 29.29 -46.76
N ALA A 225 25.79 28.20 -46.93
CA ALA A 225 25.21 26.94 -47.38
C ALA A 225 24.42 26.28 -46.25
N ARG A 226 23.22 25.79 -46.55
CA ARG A 226 22.40 24.94 -45.69
C ARG A 226 22.34 23.55 -46.27
N VAL A 227 22.76 22.56 -45.48
CA VAL A 227 22.50 21.14 -45.72
C VAL A 227 21.19 20.78 -45.04
N SER A 228 20.26 20.19 -45.78
CA SER A 228 18.99 19.68 -45.26
C SER A 228 18.87 18.20 -45.63
N PHE A 229 18.29 17.39 -44.75
CA PHE A 229 17.97 15.99 -45.03
C PHE A 229 16.88 15.52 -44.07
N ASP A 230 16.06 14.57 -44.49
CA ASP A 230 15.12 13.89 -43.61
C ASP A 230 15.86 12.77 -42.88
N TYR A 231 15.63 12.68 -41.57
CA TYR A 231 16.28 11.70 -40.69
C TYR A 231 15.25 10.92 -39.89
N TRP A 232 15.51 9.63 -39.70
CA TRP A 232 14.75 8.75 -38.82
C TRP A 232 15.68 7.81 -38.06
N ASP A 233 15.35 7.58 -36.78
CA ASP A 233 16.00 6.61 -35.91
C ASP A 233 15.11 6.27 -34.71
N SER A 234 14.76 5.01 -34.45
CA SER A 234 13.77 4.67 -33.41
C SER A 234 14.33 3.94 -32.18
N SER A 235 15.62 3.61 -32.12
CA SER A 235 16.25 3.04 -30.93
C SER A 235 17.58 3.71 -30.60
N GLY A 236 17.92 3.71 -29.31
CA GLY A 236 18.89 4.65 -28.75
C GLY A 236 20.37 4.27 -28.86
N THR A 237 21.18 5.30 -28.59
CA THR A 237 22.65 5.43 -28.62
C THR A 237 23.31 5.59 -29.98
N ASP A 238 22.65 5.19 -31.06
CA ASP A 238 23.11 5.47 -32.42
C ASP A 238 22.91 6.93 -32.77
N VAL A 239 23.88 7.51 -33.49
CA VAL A 239 23.80 8.88 -34.01
C VAL A 239 24.51 8.93 -35.35
N VAL A 240 23.96 9.69 -36.27
CA VAL A 240 24.65 10.05 -37.52
C VAL A 240 25.35 11.38 -37.34
N LYS A 241 26.62 11.41 -37.77
CA LYS A 241 27.41 12.63 -37.79
C LYS A 241 27.45 13.19 -39.21
N VAL A 242 27.14 14.48 -39.35
CA VAL A 242 27.33 15.19 -40.62
C VAL A 242 28.78 15.64 -40.69
N LEU A 243 29.43 15.32 -41.80
CA LEU A 243 30.82 15.59 -42.10
C LEU A 243 30.94 16.67 -43.18
N VAL A 244 31.97 17.50 -43.06
CA VAL A 244 32.44 18.36 -44.14
C VAL A 244 33.92 18.10 -44.38
N ASP A 245 34.31 17.89 -45.64
CA ASP A 245 35.71 17.74 -46.07
C ASP A 245 36.06 18.80 -47.11
N ASP A 246 36.96 19.71 -46.78
CA ASP A 246 37.48 20.79 -47.64
C ASP A 246 38.78 20.40 -48.36
N GLY A 247 39.15 19.11 -48.32
CA GLY A 247 40.42 18.56 -48.79
C GLY A 247 41.46 18.41 -47.68
N SER A 248 41.17 18.82 -46.45
CA SER A 248 42.00 18.54 -45.27
C SER A 248 41.60 17.27 -44.49
N GLY A 249 40.50 16.64 -44.90
CA GLY A 249 39.90 15.45 -44.27
C GLY A 249 38.54 15.77 -43.62
N PRO A 250 37.70 14.75 -43.37
CA PRO A 250 36.35 14.94 -42.87
C PRO A 250 36.32 15.44 -41.42
N VAL A 251 35.61 16.55 -41.20
CA VAL A 251 35.35 17.16 -39.89
C VAL A 251 33.87 17.04 -39.54
N VAL A 252 33.55 16.65 -38.31
CA VAL A 252 32.16 16.59 -37.82
C VAL A 252 31.65 18.01 -37.57
N VAL A 253 30.53 18.37 -38.20
CA VAL A 253 29.89 19.69 -38.06
C VAL A 253 28.54 19.63 -37.34
N TYR A 254 27.92 18.45 -37.28
CA TYR A 254 26.65 18.21 -36.60
C TYR A 254 26.55 16.75 -36.17
N THR A 255 25.83 16.48 -35.08
CA THR A 255 25.50 15.12 -34.61
C THR A 255 23.99 15.09 -34.37
N THR A 256 23.30 14.11 -34.94
CA THR A 256 21.85 13.94 -34.75
C THR A 256 21.51 13.56 -33.31
N GLU A 257 20.25 13.79 -32.93
CA GLU A 257 19.68 13.18 -31.73
C GLU A 257 19.64 11.66 -31.89
N SER A 258 19.81 10.94 -30.79
CA SER A 258 19.88 9.47 -30.80
C SER A 258 18.53 8.77 -30.97
N VAL A 259 17.42 9.52 -30.98
CA VAL A 259 16.07 8.98 -31.22
C VAL A 259 15.25 10.05 -31.93
N VAL A 260 14.86 9.74 -33.17
CA VAL A 260 13.97 10.52 -34.04
C VAL A 260 12.97 9.54 -34.69
N SER A 261 11.95 9.15 -33.94
CA SER A 261 11.03 8.05 -34.32
C SER A 261 10.01 8.40 -35.40
N THR A 262 10.03 9.64 -35.91
CA THR A 262 9.26 10.10 -37.05
C THR A 262 10.18 10.88 -37.98
N TRP A 263 10.06 10.67 -39.29
CA TRP A 263 10.82 11.42 -40.30
C TRP A 263 10.83 12.92 -40.00
N THR A 264 12.01 13.46 -39.69
CA THR A 264 12.20 14.85 -39.29
C THR A 264 13.28 15.48 -40.16
N THR A 265 12.98 16.63 -40.76
CA THR A 265 13.96 17.38 -41.55
C THR A 265 14.98 18.06 -40.62
N ILE A 266 16.24 17.69 -40.77
CA ILE A 266 17.38 18.30 -40.08
C ILE A 266 18.00 19.37 -40.97
N ASN A 267 18.26 20.55 -40.42
CA ASN A 267 18.93 21.66 -41.10
C ASN A 267 20.29 21.94 -40.45
N VAL A 268 21.37 21.94 -41.24
CA VAL A 268 22.74 22.23 -40.80
C VAL A 268 23.29 23.39 -41.63
N ASP A 269 23.48 24.53 -40.98
CA ASP A 269 24.04 25.73 -41.62
C ASP A 269 25.57 25.75 -41.52
N LEU A 270 26.22 26.07 -42.63
CA LEU A 270 27.67 25.94 -42.82
C LEU A 270 28.35 27.28 -43.17
N PRO A 271 28.20 28.35 -42.34
CA PRO A 271 28.72 29.68 -42.67
C PRO A 271 30.25 29.71 -42.77
N GLN A 272 30.94 28.84 -42.02
CA GLN A 272 32.40 28.73 -42.01
C GLN A 272 33.00 28.21 -43.34
N TYR A 273 32.19 27.59 -44.19
CA TYR A 273 32.61 27.03 -45.49
C TYR A 273 32.16 27.89 -46.67
N ALA A 274 31.70 29.13 -46.44
CA ALA A 274 31.32 30.05 -47.50
C ALA A 274 32.49 30.27 -48.49
N ASN A 275 32.19 30.26 -49.79
CA ASN A 275 33.18 30.38 -50.87
C ASN A 275 34.26 29.29 -50.91
N GLN A 276 34.00 28.13 -50.30
CA GLN A 276 34.88 26.97 -50.37
C GLN A 276 34.29 25.88 -51.27
N THR A 277 35.14 24.99 -51.76
CA THR A 277 34.73 23.73 -52.39
C THR A 277 34.87 22.62 -51.36
N VAL A 278 33.77 21.95 -51.02
CA VAL A 278 33.73 20.92 -49.96
C VAL A 278 32.95 19.70 -50.40
N LYS A 279 33.19 18.57 -49.74
CA LYS A 279 32.30 17.40 -49.73
C LYS A 279 31.46 17.41 -48.46
N ILE A 280 30.24 16.93 -48.55
CA ILE A 280 29.37 16.65 -47.42
C ILE A 280 29.33 15.14 -47.23
N GLY A 281 29.29 14.67 -45.99
CA GLY A 281 29.15 13.25 -45.72
C GLY A 281 28.35 12.92 -44.49
N PHE A 282 28.01 11.64 -44.38
CA PHE A 282 27.31 11.06 -43.24
C PHE A 282 28.15 9.94 -42.67
N ARG A 283 28.42 10.00 -41.36
CA ARG A 283 29.14 8.97 -40.63
C ARG A 283 28.22 8.25 -39.67
N GLY A 284 28.03 6.96 -39.90
CA GLY A 284 27.41 6.04 -38.97
C GLY A 284 28.46 5.43 -38.05
N THR A 285 28.08 5.13 -36.82
CA THR A 285 28.88 4.32 -35.89
C THR A 285 27.96 3.27 -35.33
N SER A 286 28.30 2.00 -35.55
CA SER A 286 27.49 0.91 -35.05
C SER A 286 27.67 0.79 -33.54
N VAL A 287 26.59 0.59 -32.80
CA VAL A 287 26.58 0.24 -31.37
C VAL A 287 25.95 -1.13 -31.09
N TYR A 288 25.64 -1.93 -32.13
CA TYR A 288 24.84 -3.15 -32.05
C TYR A 288 23.39 -2.89 -31.57
N GLY A 289 22.75 -1.88 -32.14
CA GLY A 289 21.36 -1.53 -31.93
C GLY A 289 20.37 -2.42 -32.70
N SER A 290 19.09 -2.12 -32.50
CA SER A 290 17.96 -2.90 -33.05
C SER A 290 17.18 -2.15 -34.13
N THR A 291 17.65 -0.96 -34.49
CA THR A 291 17.07 -0.09 -35.53
C THR A 291 18.19 0.55 -36.32
N ASN A 292 17.97 0.78 -37.60
CA ASN A 292 18.98 1.41 -38.45
C ASN A 292 18.65 2.89 -38.66
N PRO A 293 19.60 3.83 -38.51
CA PRO A 293 19.38 5.22 -38.86
C PRO A 293 19.23 5.38 -40.38
N HIS A 294 18.16 6.07 -40.79
CA HIS A 294 17.80 6.31 -42.18
C HIS A 294 17.90 7.80 -42.53
N ILE A 295 18.36 8.08 -43.75
CA ILE A 295 18.49 9.42 -44.32
C ILE A 295 17.83 9.44 -45.70
N ASP A 296 17.06 10.49 -45.95
CA ASP A 296 16.40 10.72 -47.23
C ASP A 296 16.38 12.23 -47.57
N ASN A 297 15.99 12.59 -48.80
CA ASN A 297 15.78 13.98 -49.23
C ASN A 297 16.94 14.94 -48.95
N PHE A 298 18.17 14.54 -49.28
CA PHE A 298 19.33 15.43 -49.14
C PHE A 298 19.21 16.65 -50.03
N MET A 299 19.45 17.83 -49.46
CA MET A 299 19.42 19.10 -50.17
C MET A 299 20.53 20.03 -49.72
N ILE A 300 21.13 20.76 -50.67
CA ILE A 300 21.95 21.94 -50.38
C ILE A 300 21.26 23.16 -50.96
N SER A 301 21.06 24.18 -50.12
CA SER A 301 20.41 25.43 -50.49
C SER A 301 21.03 26.64 -49.78
N GLU A 302 20.55 27.84 -50.08
CA GLU A 302 20.92 29.05 -49.34
C GLU A 302 20.20 29.06 -47.98
N ALA A 303 20.96 29.26 -46.90
CA ALA A 303 20.38 29.42 -45.57
C ALA A 303 19.53 30.71 -45.48
N PRO A 304 18.49 30.76 -44.63
CA PRO A 304 17.79 31.99 -44.31
C PRO A 304 18.76 33.06 -43.82
N SER A 305 18.54 34.32 -44.22
CA SER A 305 19.38 35.45 -43.80
C SER A 305 19.32 35.75 -42.30
N CYS A 306 18.32 35.22 -41.60
CA CYS A 306 18.20 35.30 -40.16
C CYS A 306 18.05 33.91 -39.53
N LEU A 307 19.15 33.43 -38.96
CA LEU A 307 19.24 32.10 -38.35
C LEU A 307 18.62 32.11 -36.96
N GLU A 308 17.95 31.02 -36.60
CA GLU A 308 17.36 30.87 -35.28
C GLU A 308 18.43 30.53 -34.21
N PRO A 309 18.21 30.92 -32.94
CA PRO A 309 19.10 30.52 -31.86
C PRO A 309 19.10 29.01 -31.61
N SER A 310 20.21 28.50 -31.09
CA SER A 310 20.38 27.08 -30.73
C SER A 310 20.64 26.90 -29.24
N ALA A 311 20.67 25.65 -28.76
CA ALA A 311 20.95 25.31 -27.34
C ALA A 311 20.09 26.09 -26.33
N LEU A 312 18.80 26.31 -26.66
CA LEU A 312 17.83 26.92 -25.75
C LEU A 312 17.67 26.04 -24.50
N SER A 313 17.66 26.64 -23.32
CA SER A 313 17.51 25.94 -22.04
C SER A 313 16.85 26.82 -20.98
N ALA A 314 16.24 26.18 -19.97
CA ALA A 314 15.71 26.80 -18.76
C ALA A 314 16.38 26.19 -17.52
N ALA A 315 16.91 27.03 -16.63
CA ALA A 315 17.64 26.64 -15.43
C ALA A 315 17.34 27.58 -14.25
N SER A 316 17.92 27.30 -13.07
CA SER A 316 17.77 28.13 -11.86
C SER A 316 16.31 28.46 -11.55
N ILE A 317 15.45 27.45 -11.67
CA ILE A 317 14.00 27.61 -11.60
C ILE A 317 13.59 27.79 -10.14
N THR A 318 12.85 28.86 -9.86
CA THR A 318 12.27 29.16 -8.56
C THR A 318 10.74 29.11 -8.64
N ALA A 319 10.06 29.43 -7.54
CA ALA A 319 8.60 29.55 -7.54
C ALA A 319 8.06 30.69 -8.42
N THR A 320 8.87 31.68 -8.78
CA THR A 320 8.40 32.87 -9.52
C THR A 320 9.31 33.30 -10.67
N SER A 321 10.38 32.55 -10.95
CA SER A 321 11.35 32.87 -11.98
C SER A 321 12.05 31.66 -12.59
N ALA A 322 12.61 31.82 -13.78
CA ALA A 322 13.54 30.89 -14.40
C ALA A 322 14.61 31.66 -15.19
N GLU A 323 15.83 31.13 -15.26
CA GLU A 323 16.88 31.62 -16.14
C GLU A 323 16.77 30.92 -17.49
N ILE A 324 16.60 31.69 -18.56
CA ILE A 324 16.51 31.21 -19.94
C ILE A 324 17.80 31.56 -20.65
N SER A 325 18.44 30.59 -21.31
CA SER A 325 19.70 30.82 -22.04
C SER A 325 19.71 30.11 -23.40
N TRP A 326 20.47 30.68 -24.35
CA TRP A 326 20.63 30.15 -25.71
C TRP A 326 22.01 30.52 -26.30
N THR A 327 22.32 29.95 -27.47
CA THR A 327 23.46 30.30 -28.32
C THR A 327 22.98 31.05 -29.55
N ALA A 328 23.69 32.12 -29.95
CA ALA A 328 23.39 32.89 -31.15
C ALA A 328 23.40 32.00 -32.41
N GLY A 329 22.46 32.20 -33.33
CA GLY A 329 22.41 31.48 -34.60
C GLY A 329 23.41 32.03 -35.63
N GLY A 330 23.69 33.33 -35.60
CA GLY A 330 24.62 34.02 -36.49
C GLY A 330 25.42 35.12 -35.81
N THR A 331 25.32 36.34 -36.33
CA THR A 331 26.05 37.53 -35.82
C THR A 331 25.14 38.55 -35.13
N GLU A 332 23.85 38.25 -35.04
CA GLU A 332 22.85 39.02 -34.34
C GLU A 332 23.18 39.15 -32.84
N THR A 333 22.80 40.27 -32.26
CA THR A 333 22.96 40.51 -30.82
C THR A 333 21.62 40.67 -30.11
N ASP A 334 20.53 40.78 -30.86
CA ASP A 334 19.21 41.13 -30.36
C ASP A 334 18.24 39.96 -30.64
N TYR A 335 17.32 39.71 -29.73
CA TYR A 335 16.43 38.54 -29.72
C TYR A 335 15.03 38.91 -29.23
N GLU A 336 14.06 38.04 -29.45
CA GLU A 336 12.80 38.02 -28.70
C GLU A 336 12.64 36.67 -28.02
N TYR A 337 12.07 36.68 -26.80
CA TYR A 337 11.69 35.45 -26.11
C TYR A 337 10.24 35.51 -25.61
N VAL A 338 9.61 34.35 -25.47
CA VAL A 338 8.28 34.16 -24.89
C VAL A 338 8.35 33.02 -23.89
N VAL A 339 7.92 33.30 -22.65
CA VAL A 339 7.61 32.26 -21.65
C VAL A 339 6.10 32.26 -21.48
N GLN A 340 5.48 31.11 -21.69
CA GLN A 340 4.02 30.95 -21.66
C GLN A 340 3.66 29.58 -21.08
N ALA A 341 2.38 29.37 -20.72
CA ALA A 341 1.93 28.09 -20.18
C ALA A 341 2.21 26.95 -21.17
N ALA A 342 2.66 25.80 -20.67
CA ALA A 342 2.99 24.65 -21.52
C ALA A 342 1.78 24.20 -22.36
N GLY A 343 2.04 23.82 -23.62
CA GLY A 343 1.00 23.37 -24.56
C GLY A 343 0.23 24.52 -25.23
N THR A 344 0.68 25.77 -25.09
CA THR A 344 0.11 26.91 -25.83
C THR A 344 0.48 26.85 -27.31
N GLY A 345 1.64 26.28 -27.65
CA GLY A 345 2.16 26.12 -29.01
C GLY A 345 2.96 27.34 -29.48
N GLU A 346 3.50 27.27 -30.71
CA GLU A 346 4.43 28.29 -31.20
C GLU A 346 3.83 29.73 -31.14
N PRO A 347 4.57 30.74 -30.62
CA PRO A 347 4.05 32.09 -30.44
C PRO A 347 3.72 32.80 -31.76
N THR A 348 2.51 33.35 -31.86
CA THR A 348 2.06 34.12 -33.05
C THR A 348 2.23 35.64 -32.93
N ALA A 349 2.49 36.13 -31.71
CA ALA A 349 2.68 37.55 -31.41
C ALA A 349 4.17 37.88 -31.18
N ALA A 350 4.50 39.18 -31.12
CA ALA A 350 5.84 39.62 -30.73
C ALA A 350 6.14 39.22 -29.28
N GLY A 351 7.38 38.78 -29.04
CA GLY A 351 7.86 38.43 -27.71
C GLY A 351 8.43 39.62 -26.94
N THR A 352 9.14 39.32 -25.86
CA THR A 352 9.91 40.30 -25.10
C THR A 352 11.27 40.49 -25.74
N ALA A 353 11.61 41.73 -26.11
CA ALA A 353 12.89 42.04 -26.73
C ALA A 353 14.07 41.94 -25.75
N VAL A 354 15.16 41.36 -26.22
CA VAL A 354 16.44 41.19 -25.51
C VAL A 354 17.53 41.82 -26.38
N ASN A 355 18.37 42.69 -25.81
CA ASN A 355 19.41 43.39 -26.58
C ASN A 355 20.79 43.08 -25.99
N GLY A 356 21.71 42.58 -26.81
CA GLY A 356 23.10 42.31 -26.45
C GLY A 356 23.32 41.19 -25.43
N ALA A 357 22.36 40.28 -25.24
CA ALA A 357 22.44 39.19 -24.28
C ALA A 357 21.82 37.89 -24.83
N THR A 358 22.39 36.75 -24.43
CA THR A 358 21.89 35.40 -24.75
C THR A 358 21.39 34.64 -23.50
N THR A 359 21.17 35.38 -22.41
CA THR A 359 20.57 34.89 -21.18
C THR A 359 19.63 35.94 -20.59
N VAL A 360 18.49 35.53 -20.06
CA VAL A 360 17.50 36.38 -19.39
C VAL A 360 16.90 35.68 -18.18
N SER A 361 16.51 36.47 -17.18
CA SER A 361 15.70 35.98 -16.06
C SER A 361 14.23 36.31 -16.31
N ALA A 362 13.44 35.29 -16.63
CA ALA A 362 11.99 35.40 -16.69
C ALA A 362 11.45 35.46 -15.25
N SER A 363 10.65 36.47 -14.93
CA SER A 363 10.12 36.71 -13.58
C SER A 363 8.61 36.95 -13.61
N GLY A 364 7.97 36.89 -12.44
CA GLY A 364 6.51 37.02 -12.33
C GLY A 364 5.76 35.77 -12.78
N LEU A 365 6.44 34.62 -12.79
CA LEU A 365 5.82 33.33 -13.04
C LEU A 365 4.97 32.93 -11.84
N VAL A 366 3.91 32.16 -12.09
CA VAL A 366 3.09 31.52 -11.06
C VAL A 366 3.77 30.23 -10.63
N ALA A 367 3.84 29.98 -9.31
CA ALA A 367 4.43 28.79 -8.72
C ALA A 367 3.71 27.50 -9.12
N ASN A 368 4.43 26.37 -9.06
CA ASN A 368 3.93 25.03 -9.39
C ASN A 368 3.12 24.99 -10.71
N THR A 369 3.66 25.63 -11.74
CA THR A 369 3.03 25.78 -13.06
C THR A 369 4.03 25.39 -14.15
N ASP A 370 3.55 24.61 -15.11
CA ASP A 370 4.29 24.21 -16.32
C ASP A 370 4.32 25.34 -17.35
N TYR A 371 5.52 25.65 -17.82
CA TYR A 371 5.78 26.64 -18.86
C TYR A 371 6.54 26.01 -20.03
N GLU A 372 6.43 26.67 -21.18
CA GLU A 372 7.28 26.46 -22.35
C GLU A 372 7.94 27.80 -22.72
N VAL A 373 9.18 27.73 -23.21
CA VAL A 373 9.94 28.89 -23.68
C VAL A 373 10.32 28.76 -25.16
N TYR A 374 10.19 29.89 -25.86
CA TYR A 374 10.62 30.08 -27.24
C TYR A 374 11.53 31.30 -27.34
N VAL A 375 12.50 31.25 -28.24
CA VAL A 375 13.45 32.33 -28.53
C VAL A 375 13.65 32.48 -30.04
N ARG A 376 13.73 33.70 -30.55
CA ARG A 376 14.06 33.98 -31.95
C ARG A 376 15.05 35.12 -32.08
N SER A 377 15.87 35.08 -33.13
CA SER A 377 16.84 36.12 -33.49
C SER A 377 16.15 37.33 -34.11
N ASN A 378 16.64 38.52 -33.79
CA ASN A 378 16.30 39.77 -34.47
C ASN A 378 17.50 40.25 -35.29
N CYS A 379 17.45 40.02 -36.61
CA CYS A 379 18.52 40.39 -37.52
C CYS A 379 18.38 41.82 -38.07
N GLY A 380 17.52 42.65 -37.45
CA GLY A 380 17.32 44.07 -37.76
C GLY A 380 16.18 44.33 -38.74
N SER A 381 16.20 43.73 -39.94
CA SER A 381 15.09 43.87 -40.91
C SER A 381 14.05 42.76 -40.82
N GLU A 382 14.39 41.65 -40.17
CA GLU A 382 13.55 40.47 -40.05
C GLU A 382 13.86 39.69 -38.77
N PHE A 383 12.98 38.75 -38.44
CA PHE A 383 13.16 37.80 -37.35
C PHE A 383 13.37 36.40 -37.93
N SER A 384 14.11 35.56 -37.21
CA SER A 384 14.17 34.12 -37.50
C SER A 384 12.85 33.43 -37.17
N ALA A 385 12.75 32.14 -37.51
CA ALA A 385 11.79 31.25 -36.87
C ALA A 385 12.03 31.17 -35.34
N TRP A 386 11.03 30.68 -34.60
CA TRP A 386 11.15 30.46 -33.17
C TRP A 386 11.90 29.15 -32.89
N ALA A 387 13.01 29.23 -32.18
CA ALA A 387 13.63 28.08 -31.53
C ALA A 387 12.83 27.70 -30.27
N GLY A 388 12.52 26.41 -30.12
CA GLY A 388 11.72 25.86 -29.02
C GLY A 388 10.62 24.90 -29.51
N PRO A 389 9.75 24.40 -28.61
CA PRO A 389 9.67 24.73 -27.19
C PRO A 389 10.73 24.04 -26.33
N VAL A 390 11.14 24.71 -25.25
CA VAL A 390 11.75 24.06 -24.08
C VAL A 390 10.79 24.15 -22.91
N SER A 391 10.40 23.02 -22.34
CA SER A 391 9.44 22.97 -21.22
C SER A 391 10.13 22.95 -19.86
N PHE A 392 9.52 23.59 -18.86
CA PHE A 392 9.98 23.56 -17.46
C PHE A 392 8.83 23.82 -16.48
N THR A 393 8.96 23.35 -15.24
CA THR A 393 7.97 23.55 -14.17
C THR A 393 8.55 24.43 -13.07
N THR A 394 7.84 25.49 -12.69
CA THR A 394 8.23 26.36 -11.57
C THR A 394 8.12 25.63 -10.23
N ALA A 395 9.00 25.96 -9.28
CA ALA A 395 8.97 25.36 -7.95
C ALA A 395 7.71 25.75 -7.16
N CYS A 396 7.45 25.07 -6.05
CA CYS A 396 6.37 25.43 -5.14
C CYS A 396 6.72 26.67 -4.32
N SER A 397 5.70 27.46 -3.93
CA SER A 397 5.90 28.54 -2.95
C SER A 397 5.87 27.94 -1.55
N ALA A 398 6.72 28.47 -0.65
CA ALA A 398 6.68 28.09 0.76
C ALA A 398 5.30 28.41 1.37
N VAL A 399 4.79 27.49 2.18
CA VAL A 399 3.50 27.61 2.89
C VAL A 399 3.72 27.90 4.37
N SER A 400 2.72 28.46 5.05
CA SER A 400 2.74 28.60 6.52
C SER A 400 2.01 27.45 7.22
N ASP A 401 1.02 26.88 6.55
CA ASP A 401 0.11 25.86 7.08
C ASP A 401 -0.23 24.91 5.93
N PHE A 402 -0.44 23.63 6.24
CA PHE A 402 -0.99 22.68 5.28
C PHE A 402 -1.81 21.59 5.98
N SER A 403 -2.76 21.03 5.24
CA SER A 403 -3.49 19.82 5.60
C SER A 403 -3.55 18.95 4.35
N GLU A 404 -2.89 17.80 4.41
CA GLU A 404 -2.78 16.87 3.29
C GLU A 404 -3.31 15.50 3.71
N ASN A 405 -4.29 15.02 2.95
CA ASN A 405 -4.92 13.72 3.13
C ASN A 405 -4.72 12.80 1.92
N PHE A 406 -3.90 13.20 0.94
CA PHE A 406 -3.45 12.42 -0.21
C PHE A 406 -4.54 11.90 -1.16
N ASP A 407 -5.79 12.30 -0.97
CA ASP A 407 -6.95 11.83 -1.73
C ASP A 407 -7.08 12.45 -3.12
N SER A 408 -6.42 13.58 -3.36
CA SER A 408 -6.55 14.36 -4.60
C SER A 408 -5.73 13.81 -5.77
N VAL A 409 -4.89 12.81 -5.53
CA VAL A 409 -3.95 12.24 -6.51
C VAL A 409 -4.29 10.81 -6.91
N THR A 410 -3.82 10.40 -8.08
CA THR A 410 -3.90 9.01 -8.53
C THR A 410 -2.74 8.20 -7.98
N THR A 411 -3.03 7.07 -7.34
CA THR A 411 -1.98 6.18 -6.82
C THR A 411 -1.07 5.67 -7.94
N PRO A 412 0.26 5.61 -7.74
CA PRO A 412 0.99 5.88 -6.49
C PRO A 412 1.58 7.31 -6.37
N ASN A 413 1.10 8.27 -7.16
CA ASN A 413 1.71 9.61 -7.23
C ASN A 413 1.58 10.36 -5.90
N LEU A 414 2.60 11.14 -5.54
CA LEU A 414 2.52 12.11 -4.46
C LEU A 414 1.85 13.42 -4.97
N PRO A 415 1.17 14.18 -4.09
CA PRO A 415 0.71 15.52 -4.41
C PRO A 415 1.86 16.43 -4.82
N ASN A 416 1.56 17.42 -5.65
CA ASN A 416 2.56 18.42 -6.02
C ASN A 416 3.14 19.07 -4.74
N CYS A 417 4.43 19.41 -4.78
CA CYS A 417 5.20 19.94 -3.65
C CYS A 417 5.59 18.95 -2.56
N TRP A 418 5.06 17.73 -2.57
CA TRP A 418 5.60 16.63 -1.77
C TRP A 418 6.66 15.88 -2.58
N SER A 419 7.74 15.50 -1.92
CA SER A 419 8.81 14.72 -2.54
C SER A 419 9.21 13.55 -1.66
N SER A 420 10.13 12.74 -2.16
CA SER A 420 10.67 11.61 -1.41
C SER A 420 12.16 11.48 -1.62
N ILE A 421 12.86 11.06 -0.57
CA ILE A 421 14.27 10.70 -0.63
C ILE A 421 14.37 9.18 -0.47
N LEU A 422 15.00 8.52 -1.44
CA LEU A 422 15.28 7.09 -1.47
C LEU A 422 16.79 6.87 -1.57
N ASP A 423 17.53 7.13 -0.49
CA ASP A 423 18.96 6.81 -0.40
C ASP A 423 19.16 5.47 0.30
N VAL A 424 18.79 4.40 -0.41
CA VAL A 424 18.77 3.04 0.14
C VAL A 424 19.18 2.04 -0.91
N SER A 425 19.86 0.97 -0.50
CA SER A 425 20.35 -0.07 -1.40
C SER A 425 19.27 -1.00 -1.96
N SER A 426 18.02 -0.90 -1.48
CA SER A 426 16.92 -1.74 -1.94
C SER A 426 16.32 -1.15 -3.21
N SER A 427 16.33 -1.93 -4.29
CA SER A 427 15.71 -1.55 -5.56
C SER A 427 14.18 -1.49 -5.52
N TYR A 428 13.56 -1.94 -4.43
CA TYR A 428 12.10 -1.95 -4.25
C TYR A 428 11.65 -1.05 -3.10
N ALA A 429 12.55 -0.22 -2.55
CA ALA A 429 12.13 0.82 -1.62
C ALA A 429 11.21 1.80 -2.35
N SER A 430 10.14 2.23 -1.67
CA SER A 430 9.20 3.18 -2.25
C SER A 430 8.62 4.12 -1.20
N VAL A 431 8.30 5.32 -1.68
CA VAL A 431 7.40 6.27 -1.03
C VAL A 431 6.35 6.62 -2.07
N GLY A 432 5.07 6.45 -1.75
CA GLY A 432 4.00 6.74 -2.68
C GLY A 432 2.62 6.50 -2.09
N THR A 433 1.61 7.08 -2.72
CA THR A 433 0.22 6.94 -2.27
C THR A 433 -0.32 5.53 -2.51
N SER A 434 -1.22 5.08 -1.64
CA SER A 434 -1.80 3.74 -1.68
C SER A 434 -3.20 3.76 -1.05
N THR A 435 -4.13 3.02 -1.66
CA THR A 435 -5.47 2.79 -1.09
C THR A 435 -5.49 1.73 0.02
N ALA A 436 -4.31 1.22 0.40
CA ALA A 436 -4.14 0.35 1.55
C ALA A 436 -3.49 1.09 2.74
N ALA A 437 -3.22 2.39 2.56
CA ALA A 437 -2.55 3.25 3.51
C ALA A 437 -3.47 4.38 4.01
N ASP A 438 -4.79 4.27 3.80
CA ASP A 438 -5.75 5.33 4.11
C ASP A 438 -6.31 5.22 5.54
N SER A 439 -6.23 6.31 6.30
CA SER A 439 -7.09 6.56 7.46
C SER A 439 -8.35 7.35 7.03
N SER A 440 -8.21 8.16 5.98
CA SER A 440 -9.29 8.78 5.21
C SER A 440 -9.27 8.32 3.76
N SER A 441 -10.37 7.74 3.29
CA SER A 441 -10.44 7.22 1.92
C SER A 441 -10.51 8.33 0.86
N PRO A 442 -9.95 8.10 -0.36
CA PRO A 442 -9.39 6.82 -0.82
C PRO A 442 -7.90 6.53 -0.56
N ASN A 443 -7.06 7.47 -0.16
CA ASN A 443 -5.61 7.29 -0.21
C ASN A 443 -4.90 7.77 1.07
N GLY A 444 -3.81 7.09 1.43
CA GLY A 444 -2.73 7.68 2.24
C GLY A 444 -1.37 7.39 1.62
N VAL A 445 -0.28 7.70 2.30
CA VAL A 445 1.10 7.44 1.84
C VAL A 445 1.68 6.21 2.53
N SER A 446 2.37 5.39 1.75
CA SER A 446 3.13 4.23 2.23
C SER A 446 4.63 4.44 2.03
N LEU A 447 5.42 4.11 3.06
CA LEU A 447 6.87 4.01 3.01
C LEU A 447 7.26 2.54 3.16
N TYR A 448 7.81 1.94 2.11
CA TYR A 448 8.09 0.52 2.03
C TYR A 448 9.58 0.23 1.84
N ASN A 449 10.03 -0.89 2.41
CA ASN A 449 11.35 -1.43 2.17
C ASN A 449 11.32 -2.95 2.10
N SER A 450 11.93 -3.51 1.06
CA SER A 450 11.94 -4.96 0.86
C SER A 450 13.10 -5.68 1.55
N SER A 451 14.30 -5.08 1.62
CA SER A 451 15.50 -5.86 1.93
C SER A 451 16.64 -5.13 2.62
N SER A 452 16.60 -3.80 2.73
CA SER A 452 17.73 -3.04 3.30
C SER A 452 17.57 -2.80 4.80
N THR A 453 18.69 -2.68 5.50
CA THR A 453 18.73 -2.37 6.95
C THR A 453 19.53 -1.10 7.25
N SER A 454 19.81 -0.29 6.23
CA SER A 454 20.55 0.97 6.31
C SER A 454 20.22 1.84 5.10
N GLY A 455 20.23 3.16 5.28
CA GLY A 455 19.86 4.14 4.26
C GLY A 455 18.80 5.12 4.78
N ASP A 456 18.19 5.86 3.88
CA ASP A 456 17.12 6.82 4.16
C ASP A 456 15.95 6.58 3.20
N ILE A 457 14.76 6.40 3.77
CA ILE A 457 13.48 6.38 3.04
C ILE A 457 12.59 7.41 3.73
N ILE A 458 12.43 8.55 3.09
CA ILE A 458 11.86 9.76 3.68
C ILE A 458 10.77 10.30 2.76
N LEU A 459 9.57 10.52 3.30
CA LEU A 459 8.58 11.43 2.70
C LEU A 459 8.95 12.86 3.14
N VAL A 460 8.91 13.82 2.23
CA VAL A 460 9.30 15.21 2.52
C VAL A 460 8.10 16.13 2.25
N SER A 461 7.80 16.99 3.23
CA SER A 461 6.72 18.00 3.13
C SER A 461 7.01 19.06 2.06
N PRO A 462 6.03 19.90 1.72
CA PRO A 462 6.29 21.19 1.06
C PRO A 462 7.23 22.08 1.89
N GLU A 463 7.82 23.08 1.24
CA GLU A 463 8.64 24.09 1.92
C GLU A 463 7.79 24.92 2.90
N LEU A 464 8.27 25.09 4.12
CA LEU A 464 7.63 25.83 5.20
C LEU A 464 8.33 27.15 5.44
N SER A 465 7.55 28.23 5.42
CA SER A 465 8.02 29.60 5.65
C SER A 465 8.23 29.95 7.13
N ASN A 466 7.74 29.10 8.04
CA ASN A 466 7.63 29.37 9.48
C ASN A 466 8.14 28.23 10.37
N LEU A 467 8.85 27.22 9.82
CA LEU A 467 9.30 26.05 10.57
C LEU A 467 10.15 26.43 11.81
N ALA A 468 11.06 27.40 11.65
CA ALA A 468 11.91 27.93 12.72
C ALA A 468 11.17 28.82 13.75
N GLY A 469 9.87 29.01 13.62
CA GLY A 469 9.09 29.96 14.43
C GLY A 469 8.78 29.48 15.85
N GLY A 470 8.80 28.17 16.10
CA GLY A 470 8.41 27.59 17.40
C GLY A 470 6.93 27.84 17.76
N THR A 471 6.08 28.06 16.75
CA THR A 471 4.66 28.42 16.93
C THR A 471 3.70 27.34 16.44
N HIS A 472 4.18 26.24 15.88
CA HIS A 472 3.36 25.24 15.19
C HIS A 472 3.60 23.84 15.74
N ARG A 473 2.62 22.96 15.54
CA ARG A 473 2.68 21.53 15.81
C ARG A 473 2.39 20.76 14.53
N LEU A 474 2.86 19.52 14.49
CA LEU A 474 2.56 18.57 13.42
C LEU A 474 1.57 17.53 13.96
N LYS A 475 0.47 17.31 13.25
CA LYS A 475 -0.43 16.17 13.48
C LYS A 475 -0.36 15.21 12.30
N LEU A 476 -0.52 13.92 12.56
CA LEU A 476 -0.61 12.90 11.52
C LEU A 476 -1.31 11.64 12.02
N ASP A 477 -2.06 10.98 11.16
CA ASP A 477 -2.47 9.60 11.36
C ASP A 477 -1.36 8.67 10.87
N ALA A 478 -0.92 7.75 11.71
CA ALA A 478 0.10 6.79 11.29
C ALA A 478 -0.16 5.38 11.81
N SER A 479 0.32 4.38 11.06
CA SER A 479 0.33 2.97 11.48
C SER A 479 1.52 2.22 10.88
N ASN A 480 1.81 1.05 11.44
CA ASN A 480 2.85 0.15 10.96
C ASN A 480 2.29 -1.23 10.56
N SER A 481 3.01 -1.91 9.67
CA SER A 481 2.70 -3.32 9.34
C SER A 481 3.37 -4.32 10.28
N SER A 482 4.22 -3.85 11.20
CA SER A 482 4.99 -4.67 12.15
C SER A 482 5.37 -3.81 13.35
N SER A 483 5.24 -4.37 14.57
CA SER A 483 5.56 -3.69 15.83
C SER A 483 7.04 -3.35 16.02
N THR A 484 7.90 -3.69 15.06
CA THR A 484 9.32 -3.33 15.04
C THR A 484 9.62 -2.14 14.13
N GLN A 485 8.59 -1.59 13.49
CA GLN A 485 8.70 -0.58 12.46
C GLN A 485 8.05 0.71 12.95
N ASP A 486 8.90 1.65 13.34
CA ASP A 486 8.50 2.97 13.83
C ASP A 486 8.92 4.06 12.84
N LEU A 487 8.56 5.31 13.20
CA LEU A 487 8.76 6.49 12.36
C LEU A 487 9.64 7.51 13.10
N GLU A 488 10.52 8.15 12.35
CA GLU A 488 11.29 9.31 12.80
C GLU A 488 10.75 10.57 12.12
N ILE A 489 10.36 11.54 12.92
CA ILE A 489 9.99 12.89 12.47
C ILE A 489 11.21 13.78 12.63
N GLY A 490 11.56 14.51 11.56
CA GLY A 490 12.72 15.40 11.56
C GLY A 490 12.55 16.58 10.62
N THR A 491 13.61 17.38 10.49
CA THR A 491 13.68 18.51 9.56
C THR A 491 14.78 18.32 8.52
N LEU A 492 14.64 18.97 7.36
CA LEU A 492 15.59 18.91 6.24
C LEU A 492 15.87 20.31 5.71
N SER A 493 17.14 20.62 5.42
CA SER A 493 17.52 21.86 4.72
C SER A 493 17.49 21.71 3.20
N ASP A 494 17.61 20.48 2.68
CA ASP A 494 17.53 20.15 1.27
C ASP A 494 16.56 18.96 1.08
N PRO A 495 15.45 19.13 0.35
CA PRO A 495 14.45 18.07 0.15
C PRO A 495 14.92 16.96 -0.80
N THR A 496 16.14 17.05 -1.32
CA THR A 496 16.77 16.06 -2.21
C THR A 496 17.96 15.33 -1.58
N ASP A 497 18.42 15.77 -0.39
CA ASP A 497 19.58 15.20 0.29
C ASP A 497 19.24 14.74 1.71
N GLY A 498 19.10 13.41 1.88
CA GLY A 498 18.76 12.77 3.15
C GLY A 498 19.80 12.97 4.24
N SER A 499 21.05 13.31 3.88
CA SER A 499 22.11 13.60 4.86
C SER A 499 21.86 14.88 5.66
N THR A 500 20.93 15.73 5.22
CA THR A 500 20.53 16.95 5.92
C THR A 500 19.47 16.71 7.01
N PHE A 501 18.98 15.47 7.16
CA PHE A 501 17.93 15.14 8.10
C PHE A 501 18.37 15.35 9.56
N THR A 502 17.65 16.19 10.28
CA THR A 502 17.82 16.43 11.71
C THR A 502 16.62 15.89 12.47
N LEU A 503 16.85 14.86 13.31
CA LEU A 503 15.80 14.21 14.10
C LEU A 503 15.17 15.17 15.13
N ILE A 504 13.84 15.18 15.20
CA ILE A 504 13.04 15.85 16.23
C ILE A 504 12.54 14.82 17.24
N GLU A 505 11.84 13.79 16.75
CA GLU A 505 11.17 12.80 17.60
C GLU A 505 11.10 11.44 16.91
N THR A 506 11.16 10.37 17.71
CA THR A 506 10.85 9.00 17.26
C THR A 506 9.47 8.64 17.78
N VAL A 507 8.59 8.20 16.87
CA VAL A 507 7.18 7.88 17.12
C VAL A 507 6.99 6.37 17.09
N ASP A 508 6.62 5.80 18.23
CA ASP A 508 6.29 4.37 18.37
C ASP A 508 4.90 4.09 17.77
N LEU A 509 4.86 3.33 16.68
CA LEU A 509 3.65 3.14 15.87
C LEU A 509 2.79 1.95 16.32
N SER A 510 1.47 2.10 16.18
CA SER A 510 0.50 1.01 16.34
C SER A 510 0.25 0.27 15.02
N ALA A 511 -0.25 -0.96 15.10
CA ALA A 511 -0.69 -1.74 13.93
C ALA A 511 -2.01 -1.23 13.32
N THR A 512 -2.72 -0.33 14.01
CA THR A 512 -3.89 0.39 13.53
C THR A 512 -3.59 1.88 13.52
N PHE A 513 -4.25 2.64 12.64
CA PHE A 513 -4.10 4.09 12.62
C PHE A 513 -4.46 4.70 13.98
N LEU A 514 -3.56 5.55 14.46
CA LEU A 514 -3.75 6.45 15.59
C LEU A 514 -3.24 7.84 15.17
N GLU A 515 -3.83 8.88 15.76
CA GLU A 515 -3.34 10.25 15.61
C GLU A 515 -2.13 10.47 16.52
N TYR A 516 -1.09 11.08 15.98
CA TYR A 516 0.11 11.50 16.69
C TYR A 516 0.29 13.01 16.57
N ILE A 517 0.75 13.64 17.66
CA ILE A 517 0.99 15.09 17.72
C ILE A 517 2.44 15.32 18.13
N ILE A 518 3.21 16.02 17.29
CA ILE A 518 4.61 16.36 17.51
C ILE A 518 4.71 17.87 17.72
N ASP A 519 5.28 18.26 18.86
CA ASP A 519 5.46 19.66 19.23
C ASP A 519 6.76 20.25 18.66
N PHE A 520 6.65 21.28 17.83
CA PHE A 520 7.79 22.02 17.28
C PHE A 520 8.08 23.32 18.06
N SER A 521 7.43 23.58 19.19
CA SER A 521 7.59 24.81 19.99
C SER A 521 9.04 25.11 20.41
N THR A 522 9.86 24.07 20.54
CA THR A 522 11.27 24.17 20.94
C THR A 522 12.26 24.19 19.77
N TYR A 523 11.78 23.98 18.54
CA TYR A 523 12.63 23.99 17.35
C TYR A 523 13.14 25.40 17.05
N SER A 524 14.44 25.51 16.76
CA SER A 524 15.12 26.79 16.48
C SER A 524 16.20 26.67 15.40
N GLY A 525 16.11 25.63 14.56
CA GLY A 525 17.01 25.44 13.41
C GLY A 525 16.66 26.37 12.24
N ASN A 526 17.31 26.15 11.09
CA ASN A 526 17.10 26.93 9.87
C ASN A 526 16.62 26.06 8.69
N ASP A 527 16.17 24.84 8.98
CA ASP A 527 15.62 23.96 7.95
C ASP A 527 14.23 24.46 7.55
N ASN A 528 13.79 24.09 6.35
CA ASN A 528 12.52 24.56 5.78
C ASN A 528 11.55 23.41 5.45
N TYR A 529 11.91 22.17 5.72
CA TYR A 529 11.10 20.99 5.37
C TYR A 529 10.95 20.06 6.57
N ILE A 530 9.81 19.37 6.67
CA ILE A 530 9.60 18.26 7.60
C ILE A 530 9.83 16.95 6.84
N GLY A 531 10.63 16.07 7.43
CA GLY A 531 10.90 14.73 6.92
C GLY A 531 10.22 13.67 7.79
N PHE A 532 9.58 12.70 7.14
CA PHE A 532 8.96 11.54 7.76
C PHE A 532 9.79 10.32 7.35
N ARG A 533 10.76 9.93 8.18
CA ARG A 533 11.72 8.87 7.86
C ARG A 533 11.31 7.57 8.53
N ARG A 534 11.12 6.50 7.75
CA ARG A 534 10.94 5.16 8.34
C ARG A 534 12.24 4.63 8.91
N ILE A 535 12.19 4.00 10.09
CA ILE A 535 13.37 3.35 10.67
C ILE A 535 13.73 2.08 9.87
N LEU A 536 15.00 1.84 9.62
CA LEU A 536 15.50 0.67 8.85
C LEU A 536 15.91 -0.51 9.75
N SER A 537 15.10 -0.82 10.77
CA SER A 537 15.30 -1.95 11.69
C SER A 537 14.80 -3.30 11.15
N SER A 538 13.94 -3.28 10.13
CA SER A 538 13.26 -4.46 9.58
C SER A 538 13.09 -4.39 8.05
N THR A 539 12.84 -5.55 7.44
CA THR A 539 12.62 -5.73 5.99
C THR A 539 11.21 -6.25 5.73
N TYR A 540 10.68 -5.99 4.53
CA TYR A 540 9.31 -6.32 4.12
C TYR A 540 8.23 -5.66 4.98
N THR A 541 8.49 -4.45 5.45
CA THR A 541 7.58 -3.70 6.33
C THR A 541 7.16 -2.38 5.69
N TYR A 542 5.98 -1.93 6.09
CA TYR A 542 5.39 -0.65 5.69
C TYR A 542 5.22 0.25 6.91
N VAL A 543 5.42 1.54 6.69
CA VAL A 543 4.82 2.61 7.49
C VAL A 543 3.73 3.26 6.63
N TYR A 544 2.57 3.48 7.21
CA TYR A 544 1.45 4.16 6.56
C TYR A 544 1.22 5.49 7.26
N LEU A 545 1.04 6.55 6.48
CA LEU A 545 0.82 7.93 6.93
C LEU A 545 -0.39 8.49 6.21
N ASP A 546 -1.22 9.24 6.91
CA ASP A 546 -2.35 9.95 6.34
C ASP A 546 -2.70 11.17 7.21
N ASN A 547 -3.59 12.05 6.73
CA ASN A 547 -4.07 13.25 7.42
C ASN A 547 -2.95 14.07 8.09
N ILE A 548 -1.93 14.44 7.32
CA ILE A 548 -0.79 15.21 7.84
C ILE A 548 -1.17 16.69 7.88
N VAL A 549 -1.10 17.29 9.07
CA VAL A 549 -1.48 18.67 9.32
C VAL A 549 -0.32 19.41 9.99
N TRP A 550 0.08 20.53 9.38
CA TRP A 550 0.95 21.53 9.98
C TRP A 550 0.12 22.76 10.32
N GLU A 551 -0.04 23.03 11.62
CA GLU A 551 -0.91 24.08 12.14
C GLU A 551 -0.28 24.81 13.32
N GLU A 552 -0.74 26.04 13.58
CA GLU A 552 -0.34 26.81 14.76
C GLU A 552 -0.71 26.04 16.05
N ILE A 553 0.18 26.06 17.05
CA ILE A 553 -0.07 25.45 18.36
C ILE A 553 -1.27 26.17 18.98
N PRO A 554 -2.37 25.46 19.31
CA PRO A 554 -3.50 26.07 19.99
C PRO A 554 -3.06 26.72 21.30
N SER A 555 -3.54 27.94 21.58
CA SER A 555 -3.27 28.63 22.84
C SER A 555 -3.83 27.90 24.05
N CYS A 556 -4.85 27.06 23.83
CA CYS A 556 -5.46 26.21 24.82
C CYS A 556 -5.55 24.76 24.30
N VAL A 557 -4.86 23.84 24.97
CA VAL A 557 -4.69 22.45 24.51
C VAL A 557 -5.86 21.58 24.97
N GLU A 558 -6.41 20.76 24.07
CA GLU A 558 -7.46 19.80 24.41
C GLU A 558 -6.99 18.73 25.41
N PRO A 559 -7.88 18.25 26.31
CA PRO A 559 -7.58 17.11 27.16
C PRO A 559 -7.54 15.82 26.33
N THR A 560 -6.83 14.79 26.81
CA THR A 560 -6.71 13.49 26.14
C THR A 560 -7.23 12.35 27.02
N ALA A 561 -7.40 11.15 26.45
CA ALA A 561 -7.79 9.93 27.16
C ALA A 561 -9.08 10.07 27.99
N VAL A 562 -10.11 10.70 27.41
CA VAL A 562 -11.43 10.81 28.03
C VAL A 562 -12.04 9.41 28.18
N SER A 563 -12.64 9.12 29.33
CA SER A 563 -13.25 7.82 29.63
C SER A 563 -14.41 7.97 30.63
N ALA A 564 -15.33 7.01 30.61
CA ALA A 564 -16.44 6.90 31.56
C ALA A 564 -16.35 5.57 32.33
N ALA A 565 -16.47 5.62 33.66
CA ALA A 565 -16.39 4.48 34.56
C ALA A 565 -17.38 4.63 35.73
N SER A 566 -17.45 3.62 36.62
CA SER A 566 -18.28 3.65 37.84
C SER A 566 -19.74 4.05 37.57
N ILE A 567 -20.29 3.52 36.47
CA ILE A 567 -21.60 3.89 35.95
C ILE A 567 -22.68 3.25 36.84
N THR A 568 -23.64 4.06 37.29
CA THR A 568 -24.82 3.63 38.05
C THR A 568 -26.08 4.00 37.28
N ALA A 569 -27.25 3.75 37.88
CA ALA A 569 -28.53 4.14 37.29
C ALA A 569 -28.72 5.67 37.18
N THR A 570 -27.94 6.49 37.89
CA THR A 570 -28.13 7.96 37.91
C THR A 570 -26.84 8.76 37.87
N SER A 571 -25.68 8.10 37.69
CA SER A 571 -24.36 8.75 37.74
C SER A 571 -23.32 8.00 36.92
N ALA A 572 -22.23 8.69 36.58
CA ALA A 572 -21.01 8.10 36.02
C ALA A 572 -19.79 8.93 36.47
N GLU A 573 -18.61 8.33 36.50
CA GLU A 573 -17.34 9.03 36.72
C GLU A 573 -16.64 9.24 35.37
N ILE A 574 -16.40 10.50 35.02
CA ILE A 574 -15.73 10.88 33.77
C ILE A 574 -14.29 11.28 34.09
N SER A 575 -13.31 10.69 33.40
CA SER A 575 -11.89 10.93 33.63
C SER A 575 -11.16 11.28 32.34
N TRP A 576 -10.14 12.13 32.42
CA TRP A 576 -9.27 12.55 31.31
C TRP A 576 -7.88 12.94 31.82
N THR A 577 -6.93 13.09 30.90
CA THR A 577 -5.54 13.52 31.15
C THR A 577 -5.31 14.92 30.57
N SER A 578 -4.76 15.83 31.38
CA SER A 578 -4.38 17.19 30.98
C SER A 578 -3.45 17.82 32.03
N ASP A 579 -2.61 18.77 31.59
CA ASP A 579 -1.76 19.58 32.47
C ASP A 579 -2.48 20.81 33.06
N ASP A 580 -3.70 21.09 32.57
CA ASP A 580 -4.54 22.19 33.03
C ASP A 580 -5.38 21.83 34.26
N SER A 581 -6.03 22.84 34.84
CA SER A 581 -6.75 22.71 36.12
C SER A 581 -8.24 23.03 36.08
N SER A 582 -8.76 23.47 34.92
CA SER A 582 -10.17 23.84 34.75
C SER A 582 -10.70 23.32 33.43
N PHE A 583 -11.88 22.68 33.48
CA PHE A 583 -12.48 22.02 32.33
C PHE A 583 -13.98 22.30 32.24
N ASN A 584 -14.51 22.15 31.05
CA ASN A 584 -15.92 22.13 30.72
C ASN A 584 -16.31 20.71 30.27
N VAL A 585 -17.50 20.27 30.67
CA VAL A 585 -18.06 18.97 30.28
C VAL A 585 -19.44 19.21 29.67
N GLU A 586 -19.65 18.67 28.47
CA GLU A 586 -20.94 18.59 27.80
C GLU A 586 -21.45 17.15 27.87
N VAL A 587 -22.71 16.98 28.28
CA VAL A 587 -23.37 15.68 28.41
C VAL A 587 -24.61 15.69 27.52
N VAL A 588 -24.68 14.73 26.60
CA VAL A 588 -25.77 14.63 25.63
C VAL A 588 -26.54 13.34 25.88
N ASP A 589 -27.85 13.46 26.11
CA ASP A 589 -28.77 12.32 26.17
C ASP A 589 -29.13 11.88 24.74
N VAL A 590 -28.52 10.78 24.30
CA VAL A 590 -28.69 10.23 22.95
C VAL A 590 -30.06 9.57 22.82
N THR A 591 -30.55 8.95 23.90
CA THR A 591 -31.85 8.25 23.90
C THR A 591 -33.02 9.22 23.72
N ALA A 592 -32.90 10.43 24.27
CA ALA A 592 -33.83 11.53 24.06
C ALA A 592 -33.70 12.21 22.68
N GLY A 593 -32.77 11.77 21.83
CA GLY A 593 -32.48 12.36 20.53
C GLY A 593 -31.69 13.66 20.62
N GLY A 594 -30.94 13.87 21.71
CA GLY A 594 -30.02 14.98 21.87
C GLY A 594 -28.88 14.94 20.86
N THR A 595 -28.27 16.09 20.62
CA THR A 595 -27.08 16.24 19.78
C THR A 595 -26.12 17.20 20.46
N ALA A 596 -24.81 16.99 20.31
CA ALA A 596 -23.80 17.92 20.80
C ALA A 596 -24.07 19.36 20.32
N THR A 597 -24.01 20.29 21.24
CA THR A 597 -24.26 21.72 21.05
C THR A 597 -22.99 22.56 21.12
N GLY A 598 -21.88 21.97 21.58
CA GLY A 598 -20.63 22.67 21.86
C GLY A 598 -20.74 23.60 23.07
N THR A 599 -21.76 23.41 23.91
CA THR A 599 -22.03 24.24 25.09
C THR A 599 -21.92 23.39 26.35
N ALA A 600 -21.11 23.85 27.30
CA ALA A 600 -20.90 23.15 28.55
C ALA A 600 -22.20 22.96 29.34
N THR A 601 -22.49 21.71 29.70
CA THR A 601 -23.50 21.38 30.71
C THR A 601 -22.97 21.70 32.10
N ASN A 602 -21.67 21.48 32.31
CA ASN A 602 -20.95 21.74 33.55
C ASN A 602 -19.62 22.44 33.24
N SER A 603 -19.29 23.49 34.01
CA SER A 603 -18.08 24.30 33.81
C SER A 603 -17.26 24.41 35.09
N GLY A 604 -15.95 24.60 34.94
CA GLY A 604 -15.02 24.72 36.08
C GLY A 604 -14.86 23.43 36.86
N VAL A 605 -14.94 22.29 36.18
CA VAL A 605 -14.79 20.96 36.79
C VAL A 605 -13.34 20.48 36.73
N THR A 606 -13.03 19.39 37.44
CA THR A 606 -11.71 18.75 37.50
C THR A 606 -11.81 17.26 37.21
N SER A 607 -10.73 16.65 36.70
CA SER A 607 -10.62 15.19 36.52
C SER A 607 -10.19 14.49 37.83
N PRO A 608 -10.82 13.36 38.25
CA PRO A 608 -12.05 12.80 37.70
C PRO A 608 -13.30 13.61 38.13
N TYR A 609 -14.31 13.65 37.25
CA TYR A 609 -15.57 14.35 37.48
C TYR A 609 -16.73 13.38 37.70
N SER A 610 -17.37 13.46 38.87
CA SER A 610 -18.56 12.67 39.19
C SER A 610 -19.82 13.33 38.62
N LEU A 611 -20.28 12.83 37.48
CA LEU A 611 -21.52 13.23 36.83
C LEU A 611 -22.72 12.58 37.53
N SER A 612 -23.78 13.33 37.81
CA SER A 612 -24.96 12.86 38.54
C SER A 612 -26.26 13.44 37.96
N GLY A 613 -27.40 12.87 38.35
CA GLY A 613 -28.71 13.30 37.87
C GLY A 613 -29.04 12.79 36.46
N LEU A 614 -28.41 11.69 36.07
CA LEU A 614 -28.70 10.99 34.82
C LEU A 614 -30.00 10.17 34.94
N ASP A 615 -30.69 9.98 33.83
CA ASP A 615 -31.81 9.04 33.74
C ASP A 615 -31.28 7.61 33.60
N SER A 616 -32.00 6.64 34.17
CA SER A 616 -31.60 5.23 34.17
C SER A 616 -31.82 4.56 32.82
N ASN A 617 -31.04 3.53 32.49
CA ASN A 617 -31.13 2.80 31.22
C ASN A 617 -31.13 3.74 29.99
N THR A 618 -30.27 4.76 30.02
CA THR A 618 -30.20 5.85 29.06
C THR A 618 -28.79 5.96 28.51
N GLU A 619 -28.67 6.05 27.18
CA GLU A 619 -27.41 6.24 26.46
C GLU A 619 -27.01 7.72 26.44
N TYR A 620 -25.75 7.99 26.79
CA TYR A 620 -25.14 9.31 26.86
C TYR A 620 -23.84 9.37 26.06
N GLU A 621 -23.61 10.54 25.44
CA GLU A 621 -22.30 10.98 24.96
C GLU A 621 -21.74 12.03 25.95
N VAL A 622 -20.44 11.96 26.23
CA VAL A 622 -19.73 13.00 26.97
C VAL A 622 -18.59 13.59 26.14
N TYR A 623 -18.45 14.92 26.25
CA TYR A 623 -17.36 15.69 25.66
C TYR A 623 -16.67 16.51 26.74
N VAL A 624 -15.36 16.68 26.63
CA VAL A 624 -14.54 17.44 27.60
C VAL A 624 -13.72 18.49 26.86
N GLN A 625 -13.65 19.70 27.41
CA GLN A 625 -12.88 20.81 26.85
C GLN A 625 -12.08 21.49 27.96
N THR A 626 -10.83 21.88 27.70
CA THR A 626 -10.02 22.67 28.62
C THR A 626 -10.51 24.13 28.63
N ASP A 627 -10.61 24.73 29.82
CA ASP A 627 -10.81 26.17 30.02
C ASP A 627 -9.52 26.79 30.54
N CYS A 628 -8.75 27.39 29.64
CA CYS A 628 -7.47 28.02 29.95
C CYS A 628 -7.62 29.41 30.57
N GLY A 629 -8.86 29.87 30.78
CA GLY A 629 -9.17 31.16 31.38
C GLY A 629 -9.17 32.32 30.38
N ALA A 630 -9.59 33.50 30.85
CA ALA A 630 -9.75 34.71 30.03
C ALA A 630 -10.69 34.55 28.81
N GLY A 631 -11.51 33.49 28.78
CA GLY A 631 -12.40 33.17 27.67
C GLY A 631 -11.74 32.33 26.57
N ASP A 632 -10.52 31.82 26.79
CA ASP A 632 -9.84 30.89 25.90
C ASP A 632 -10.14 29.44 26.29
N THR A 633 -10.59 28.64 25.31
CA THR A 633 -11.03 27.25 25.52
C THR A 633 -10.54 26.39 24.36
N SER A 634 -10.13 25.14 24.64
CA SER A 634 -9.66 24.20 23.62
C SER A 634 -10.77 23.74 22.66
N ALA A 635 -10.48 22.85 21.73
CA ALA A 635 -11.54 22.05 21.10
C ALA A 635 -12.20 21.09 22.11
N TRP A 636 -13.41 20.61 21.80
CA TRP A 636 -14.09 19.57 22.57
C TRP A 636 -13.54 18.19 22.19
N GLU A 637 -13.05 17.43 23.16
CA GLU A 637 -12.62 16.04 23.02
C GLU A 637 -13.78 15.09 23.30
N GLY A 638 -14.04 14.13 22.40
CA GLY A 638 -15.15 13.16 22.47
C GLY A 638 -15.77 12.87 21.09
N PRO A 639 -16.87 12.10 21.02
CA PRO A 639 -17.66 11.60 22.15
C PRO A 639 -17.07 10.35 22.82
N VAL A 640 -17.24 10.26 24.14
CA VAL A 640 -17.20 8.98 24.86
C VAL A 640 -18.63 8.53 25.15
N ASN A 641 -18.99 7.34 24.67
CA ASN A 641 -20.31 6.75 24.83
C ASN A 641 -20.40 5.90 26.10
N PHE A 642 -21.49 6.03 26.85
CA PHE A 642 -21.82 5.11 27.95
C PHE A 642 -23.34 5.00 28.15
N THR A 643 -23.78 3.93 28.81
CA THR A 643 -25.20 3.70 29.12
C THR A 643 -25.37 3.53 30.61
N THR A 644 -26.26 4.32 31.24
CA THR A 644 -26.58 4.16 32.67
C THR A 644 -27.25 2.83 32.96
N GLU A 645 -27.04 2.29 34.16
CA GLU A 645 -27.72 1.06 34.57
C GLU A 645 -29.25 1.27 34.68
N PRO A 646 -30.08 0.21 34.60
CA PRO A 646 -31.50 0.30 34.93
C PRO A 646 -31.74 0.74 36.38
N ALA A 647 -32.83 1.48 36.64
CA ALA A 647 -33.20 1.87 37.99
C ALA A 647 -33.47 0.62 38.86
N PRO A 648 -33.07 0.62 40.15
CA PRO A 648 -33.37 -0.50 41.04
C PRO A 648 -34.87 -0.76 41.13
N ILE A 649 -35.24 -2.04 41.08
CA ILE A 649 -36.64 -2.48 41.17
C ILE A 649 -37.05 -2.48 42.65
N VAL A 650 -38.15 -1.79 42.97
CA VAL A 650 -38.78 -1.88 44.30
C VAL A 650 -39.74 -3.09 44.30
N PRO A 651 -39.55 -4.10 45.18
CA PRO A 651 -40.48 -5.24 45.24
C PRO A 651 -41.91 -4.82 45.62
N ASN A 652 -42.98 -5.54 45.27
CA ASN A 652 -43.06 -6.95 44.85
C ASN A 652 -42.67 -7.20 43.38
N TYR A 653 -41.81 -8.20 43.17
CA TYR A 653 -41.29 -8.57 41.85
C TYR A 653 -41.44 -10.08 41.60
N THR A 654 -41.65 -10.45 40.33
CA THR A 654 -41.70 -11.85 39.88
C THR A 654 -41.07 -11.94 38.49
N ASN A 655 -40.15 -12.88 38.30
CA ASN A 655 -39.72 -13.36 36.99
C ASN A 655 -40.02 -14.86 36.88
N ASP A 656 -40.92 -15.21 35.97
CA ASP A 656 -41.31 -16.59 35.62
C ASP A 656 -40.51 -17.13 34.42
N PHE A 657 -39.50 -16.38 33.95
CA PHE A 657 -38.65 -16.72 32.81
C PHE A 657 -39.42 -17.10 31.53
N ALA A 658 -40.67 -16.64 31.37
CA ALA A 658 -41.44 -16.81 30.14
C ALA A 658 -40.74 -16.15 28.93
N THR A 659 -39.90 -15.15 29.20
CA THR A 659 -38.86 -14.64 28.29
C THR A 659 -37.51 -14.77 28.99
N PHE A 660 -36.54 -15.42 28.36
CA PHE A 660 -35.21 -15.62 28.93
C PHE A 660 -34.22 -14.55 28.44
N PRO A 661 -33.34 -13.99 29.31
CA PRO A 661 -33.24 -14.24 30.75
C PRO A 661 -34.31 -13.48 31.58
N GLY A 662 -35.07 -12.60 30.94
CA GLY A 662 -36.09 -11.76 31.58
C GLY A 662 -35.72 -10.28 31.50
N GLU A 663 -36.67 -9.40 31.83
CA GLU A 663 -36.45 -7.95 31.78
C GLU A 663 -35.34 -7.54 32.77
N PHE A 664 -34.28 -6.91 32.27
CA PHE A 664 -33.08 -6.47 33.00
C PHE A 664 -32.23 -7.58 33.65
N TRP A 665 -32.56 -8.86 33.42
CA TRP A 665 -31.67 -9.96 33.78
C TRP A 665 -30.52 -10.06 32.79
N SER A 666 -29.38 -10.53 33.26
CA SER A 666 -28.20 -10.76 32.43
C SER A 666 -27.60 -12.14 32.70
N VAL A 667 -26.74 -12.58 31.78
CA VAL A 667 -26.00 -13.83 31.92
C VAL A 667 -24.51 -13.55 31.75
N GLY A 668 -23.67 -14.38 32.33
CA GLY A 668 -22.22 -14.27 32.22
C GLY A 668 -21.52 -15.56 32.58
N SER A 669 -20.19 -15.54 32.50
CA SER A 669 -19.32 -16.67 32.83
C SER A 669 -18.16 -16.23 33.72
N GLY A 670 -17.54 -17.16 34.43
CA GLY A 670 -16.34 -16.92 35.23
C GLY A 670 -16.41 -17.60 36.58
N ALA A 671 -15.25 -18.06 37.06
CA ALA A 671 -15.14 -18.76 38.33
C ALA A 671 -15.68 -17.93 39.50
N LEU A 672 -16.23 -18.61 40.51
CA LEU A 672 -16.89 -17.99 41.67
C LEU A 672 -16.07 -16.89 42.36
N ASN A 673 -14.75 -17.03 42.43
CA ASN A 673 -13.83 -16.08 43.08
C ASN A 673 -13.47 -14.87 42.21
N ALA A 674 -13.66 -14.95 40.90
CA ALA A 674 -13.45 -13.86 39.95
C ALA A 674 -14.73 -13.04 39.73
N GLY A 675 -15.90 -13.67 39.95
CA GLY A 675 -17.20 -13.08 39.67
C GLY A 675 -17.62 -13.22 38.20
N PRO A 676 -18.82 -12.75 37.85
CA PRO A 676 -19.32 -12.84 36.49
C PRO A 676 -18.58 -11.90 35.53
N SER A 677 -18.33 -12.39 34.31
CA SER A 677 -17.70 -11.63 33.23
C SER A 677 -18.34 -11.97 31.87
N GLY A 678 -18.19 -11.05 30.91
CA GLY A 678 -18.76 -11.21 29.57
C GLY A 678 -20.29 -11.12 29.52
N THR A 679 -20.86 -11.42 28.35
CA THR A 679 -22.32 -11.37 28.08
C THR A 679 -22.88 -12.70 27.59
N THR A 680 -22.08 -13.76 27.65
CA THR A 680 -22.44 -15.11 27.20
C THR A 680 -22.42 -16.08 28.36
N SER A 681 -23.35 -17.02 28.35
CA SER A 681 -23.42 -18.12 29.32
C SER A 681 -24.07 -19.35 28.70
N LEU A 682 -24.00 -20.48 29.40
CA LEU A 682 -24.74 -21.71 29.08
C LEU A 682 -26.12 -21.78 29.75
N TRP A 683 -26.50 -20.78 30.55
CA TRP A 683 -27.89 -20.60 30.92
C TRP A 683 -28.73 -20.28 29.68
N ASP A 684 -29.83 -20.99 29.50
CA ASP A 684 -30.77 -20.86 28.38
C ASP A 684 -32.21 -21.05 28.89
N THR A 685 -33.18 -21.06 27.97
CA THR A 685 -34.58 -21.38 28.26
C THR A 685 -34.85 -22.88 28.11
N GLY A 686 -35.54 -23.46 29.08
CA GLY A 686 -36.06 -24.82 29.05
C GLY A 686 -37.48 -24.87 29.59
N ASN A 687 -38.11 -26.04 29.57
CA ASN A 687 -39.35 -26.24 30.34
C ASN A 687 -38.99 -26.76 31.73
N PHE A 688 -39.59 -26.18 32.77
CA PHE A 688 -39.34 -26.56 34.16
C PHE A 688 -39.45 -28.07 34.36
N ALA A 689 -38.36 -28.69 34.84
CA ALA A 689 -38.23 -30.14 35.03
C ALA A 689 -38.64 -30.98 33.80
N HIS A 690 -38.38 -30.50 32.58
CA HIS A 690 -38.79 -31.12 31.31
C HIS A 690 -40.32 -31.26 31.13
N GLY A 691 -41.09 -30.37 31.75
CA GLY A 691 -42.53 -30.25 31.57
C GLY A 691 -42.94 -29.83 30.15
N SER A 692 -44.25 -29.64 29.94
CA SER A 692 -44.80 -29.39 28.59
C SER A 692 -45.24 -27.95 28.28
N VAL A 693 -45.34 -27.07 29.29
CA VAL A 693 -45.92 -25.72 29.11
C VAL A 693 -45.39 -24.63 30.07
N ASP A 694 -44.34 -24.91 30.85
CA ASP A 694 -43.86 -24.01 31.90
C ASP A 694 -42.40 -23.60 31.59
N PRO A 695 -42.15 -22.45 30.93
CA PRO A 695 -40.79 -21.99 30.65
C PRO A 695 -40.03 -21.72 31.95
N ALA A 696 -38.73 -21.99 31.94
CA ALA A 696 -37.83 -21.77 33.06
C ALA A 696 -36.45 -21.38 32.53
N ALA A 697 -35.66 -20.72 33.38
CA ALA A 697 -34.22 -20.66 33.16
C ALA A 697 -33.63 -22.05 33.40
N TYR A 698 -32.73 -22.46 32.52
CA TYR A 698 -32.22 -23.81 32.41
C TYR A 698 -30.72 -23.79 32.21
N ILE A 699 -30.00 -24.73 32.81
CA ILE A 699 -28.60 -24.98 32.50
C ILE A 699 -28.27 -26.47 32.56
N ASN A 700 -27.48 -26.92 31.60
CA ASN A 700 -26.88 -28.25 31.59
C ASN A 700 -25.47 -28.21 32.21
N ILE A 701 -25.34 -28.86 33.36
CA ILE A 701 -24.14 -28.97 34.16
C ILE A 701 -23.48 -30.31 33.83
N PHE A 702 -22.70 -30.29 32.74
CA PHE A 702 -21.91 -31.41 32.24
C PHE A 702 -20.68 -30.90 31.50
N SER A 703 -19.51 -30.92 32.12
CA SER A 703 -18.15 -30.80 31.54
C SER A 703 -17.18 -30.33 32.63
N THR A 704 -15.90 -30.15 32.33
CA THR A 704 -14.89 -29.63 33.26
C THR A 704 -14.83 -28.10 33.34
N ASN A 705 -15.61 -27.41 32.50
CA ASN A 705 -15.58 -25.94 32.35
C ASN A 705 -17.02 -25.40 32.43
N ARG A 706 -17.63 -25.51 33.60
CA ARG A 706 -18.92 -24.86 33.88
C ARG A 706 -18.68 -23.90 35.02
N ASP A 707 -18.70 -22.60 34.72
CA ASP A 707 -18.61 -21.50 35.69
C ASP A 707 -19.61 -20.41 35.23
N GLU A 708 -20.91 -20.66 35.41
CA GLU A 708 -21.95 -19.97 34.65
C GLU A 708 -22.92 -19.19 35.54
N TRP A 709 -23.25 -17.96 35.16
CA TRP A 709 -24.02 -17.02 35.97
C TRP A 709 -25.31 -16.59 35.26
N LEU A 710 -26.41 -16.63 36.02
CA LEU A 710 -27.67 -15.94 35.71
C LEU A 710 -27.92 -14.88 36.78
N ILE A 711 -27.96 -13.60 36.38
CA ILE A 711 -27.85 -12.45 37.28
C ILE A 711 -29.13 -11.61 37.20
N SER A 712 -29.68 -11.28 38.37
CA SER A 712 -30.87 -10.47 38.50
C SER A 712 -30.59 -8.98 38.29
N PRO A 713 -31.65 -8.17 38.05
CA PRO A 713 -31.59 -6.72 38.22
C PRO A 713 -31.24 -6.35 39.67
N SER A 714 -30.91 -5.08 39.88
CA SER A 714 -30.76 -4.53 41.24
C SER A 714 -32.12 -4.30 41.89
N PHE A 715 -32.26 -4.64 43.16
CA PHE A 715 -33.48 -4.44 43.95
C PHE A 715 -33.25 -3.45 45.08
N ASP A 716 -34.19 -2.53 45.29
CA ASP A 716 -34.20 -1.64 46.45
C ASP A 716 -34.94 -2.30 47.63
N LEU A 717 -34.16 -2.76 48.62
CA LEU A 717 -34.63 -3.44 49.82
C LEU A 717 -34.73 -2.51 51.04
N SER A 718 -34.57 -1.19 50.87
CA SER A 718 -34.55 -0.21 51.96
C SER A 718 -35.91 0.06 52.64
N GLY A 719 -36.99 -0.44 52.05
CA GLY A 719 -38.36 -0.23 52.51
C GLY A 719 -38.73 -1.04 53.75
N VAL A 720 -39.46 -2.14 53.54
CA VAL A 720 -39.93 -3.06 54.59
C VAL A 720 -39.12 -4.36 54.55
N ASN A 721 -39.43 -5.32 55.43
CA ASN A 721 -38.85 -6.65 55.31
C ASN A 721 -39.38 -7.34 54.05
N TYR A 722 -38.47 -7.86 53.23
CA TYR A 722 -38.78 -8.64 52.03
C TYR A 722 -38.37 -10.10 52.18
N TYR A 723 -38.98 -10.94 51.36
CA TYR A 723 -38.80 -12.38 51.35
C TYR A 723 -38.53 -12.86 49.92
N LEU A 724 -37.45 -13.63 49.75
CA LEU A 724 -37.07 -14.24 48.47
C LEU A 724 -37.56 -15.68 48.41
N ASN A 725 -38.26 -16.00 47.33
CA ASN A 725 -38.78 -17.32 46.99
C ASN A 725 -38.38 -17.66 45.53
N VAL A 726 -38.13 -18.93 45.27
CA VAL A 726 -37.80 -19.44 43.94
C VAL A 726 -38.21 -20.91 43.83
N ASP A 727 -38.71 -21.29 42.65
CA ASP A 727 -38.95 -22.68 42.30
C ASP A 727 -37.73 -23.23 41.57
N VAL A 728 -37.23 -24.38 42.03
CA VAL A 728 -36.06 -25.03 41.44
C VAL A 728 -36.28 -26.52 41.28
N ALA A 729 -35.68 -27.09 40.25
CA ALA A 729 -35.68 -28.52 39.99
C ALA A 729 -34.32 -28.96 39.43
N ALA A 730 -33.97 -30.23 39.67
CA ALA A 730 -32.76 -30.83 39.12
C ALA A 730 -33.06 -32.25 38.65
N THR A 731 -32.76 -32.53 37.39
CA THR A 731 -32.98 -33.84 36.76
C THR A 731 -31.67 -34.38 36.19
N GLU A 732 -31.58 -35.70 36.02
CA GLU A 732 -30.57 -36.22 35.08
C GLU A 732 -30.85 -35.68 33.68
N TYR A 733 -29.80 -35.57 32.87
CA TYR A 733 -29.91 -35.09 31.50
C TYR A 733 -30.94 -35.88 30.71
N LEU A 734 -31.88 -35.14 30.12
CA LEU A 734 -32.90 -35.70 29.27
C LEU A 734 -32.86 -35.00 27.91
N SER A 735 -32.38 -35.72 26.89
CA SER A 735 -32.38 -35.15 25.53
C SER A 735 -33.79 -34.78 25.09
N ILE A 736 -33.92 -33.70 24.33
CA ILE A 736 -35.21 -33.20 23.78
C ILE A 736 -35.98 -34.20 22.91
N PHE A 737 -35.37 -35.34 22.55
CA PHE A 737 -35.99 -36.42 21.77
C PHE A 737 -36.39 -37.63 22.63
N SER A 738 -36.12 -37.58 23.93
CA SER A 738 -36.46 -38.66 24.85
C SER A 738 -37.96 -38.67 25.15
N SER A 739 -38.54 -39.86 25.23
CA SER A 739 -39.89 -40.08 25.74
C SER A 739 -39.91 -40.53 27.19
N ASP A 740 -38.73 -40.62 27.82
CA ASP A 740 -38.60 -41.06 29.20
C ASP A 740 -39.06 -39.96 30.17
N ALA A 741 -39.60 -40.38 31.31
CA ALA A 741 -39.96 -39.44 32.36
C ALA A 741 -38.68 -38.90 33.03
N PRO A 742 -38.63 -37.60 33.38
CA PRO A 742 -37.51 -37.04 34.10
C PRO A 742 -37.31 -37.76 35.45
N VAL A 743 -36.04 -38.00 35.80
CA VAL A 743 -35.61 -38.64 37.06
C VAL A 743 -34.70 -37.71 37.85
N ASP A 744 -34.69 -37.85 39.17
CA ASP A 744 -33.93 -36.98 40.06
C ASP A 744 -32.44 -36.98 39.70
N ALA A 745 -31.82 -35.79 39.64
CA ALA A 745 -30.40 -35.65 39.33
C ALA A 745 -29.53 -36.44 40.32
N ILE A 746 -28.48 -37.09 39.81
CA ILE A 746 -27.37 -37.58 40.62
C ILE A 746 -26.26 -36.54 40.52
N TRP A 747 -25.90 -35.95 41.65
CA TRP A 747 -24.90 -34.90 41.72
C TRP A 747 -23.52 -35.48 42.00
N GLY A 748 -22.51 -35.03 41.24
CA GLY A 748 -21.12 -35.22 41.57
C GLY A 748 -20.72 -34.44 42.81
N VAL A 749 -19.53 -34.75 43.34
CA VAL A 749 -18.98 -34.03 44.51
C VAL A 749 -18.50 -32.62 44.14
N ASP A 750 -18.36 -32.35 42.86
CA ASP A 750 -17.89 -31.10 42.28
C ASP A 750 -18.98 -30.32 41.54
N ASP A 751 -20.19 -30.88 41.42
CA ASP A 751 -21.31 -30.21 40.79
C ASP A 751 -22.15 -29.47 41.82
N PHE A 752 -22.44 -28.20 41.57
CA PHE A 752 -23.41 -27.45 42.38
C PHE A 752 -24.03 -26.29 41.63
N VAL A 753 -25.20 -25.86 42.12
CA VAL A 753 -25.76 -24.53 41.84
C VAL A 753 -25.92 -23.78 43.15
N THR A 754 -25.61 -22.50 43.16
CA THR A 754 -25.74 -21.67 44.36
C THR A 754 -26.44 -20.35 44.04
N LEU A 755 -27.35 -19.96 44.92
CA LEU A 755 -27.99 -18.66 44.95
C LEU A 755 -27.10 -17.69 45.73
N MET A 756 -26.75 -16.59 45.09
CA MET A 756 -25.80 -15.60 45.56
C MET A 756 -26.47 -14.24 45.74
N VAL A 757 -25.90 -13.39 46.58
CA VAL A 757 -26.29 -11.97 46.76
C VAL A 757 -25.07 -11.05 46.67
N SER A 758 -25.25 -9.87 46.08
CA SER A 758 -24.25 -8.80 46.02
C SER A 758 -24.85 -7.48 46.50
N GLU A 759 -24.15 -6.80 47.41
CA GLU A 759 -24.52 -5.47 47.96
C GLU A 759 -23.72 -4.32 47.30
N ASP A 760 -22.80 -4.63 46.37
CA ASP A 760 -21.86 -3.70 45.75
C ASP A 760 -21.94 -3.70 44.21
N GLY A 761 -23.16 -3.93 43.70
CA GLY A 761 -23.46 -3.85 42.27
C GLY A 761 -22.99 -5.05 41.44
N GLY A 762 -22.51 -6.12 42.06
CA GLY A 762 -22.00 -7.33 41.42
C GLY A 762 -20.49 -7.51 41.54
N SER A 763 -19.80 -6.68 42.32
CA SER A 763 -18.34 -6.74 42.50
C SER A 763 -17.92 -7.87 43.43
N THR A 764 -18.71 -8.14 44.48
CA THR A 764 -18.54 -9.27 45.38
C THR A 764 -19.86 -10.01 45.60
N TRP A 765 -19.78 -11.33 45.78
CA TRP A 765 -20.92 -12.24 45.88
C TRP A 765 -20.82 -13.11 47.14
N THR A 766 -21.92 -13.18 47.90
CA THR A 766 -22.05 -14.03 49.09
C THR A 766 -23.10 -15.11 48.85
N GLU A 767 -22.78 -16.34 49.23
CA GLU A 767 -23.71 -17.48 49.12
C GLU A 767 -24.88 -17.34 50.10
N LEU A 768 -26.10 -17.48 49.58
CA LEU A 768 -27.34 -17.55 50.33
C LEU A 768 -27.84 -18.97 50.51
N TYR A 769 -27.78 -19.77 49.44
CA TYR A 769 -28.33 -21.13 49.43
C TYR A 769 -27.68 -21.97 48.33
N ARG A 770 -27.44 -23.27 48.58
CA ARG A 770 -26.70 -24.17 47.70
C ARG A 770 -27.46 -25.46 47.44
N TRP A 771 -27.49 -25.88 46.17
CA TRP A 771 -27.95 -27.17 45.70
C TRP A 771 -26.78 -28.02 45.24
N ASP A 772 -26.67 -29.22 45.82
CA ASP A 772 -25.60 -30.18 45.59
C ASP A 772 -26.09 -31.59 45.97
N ALA A 773 -25.19 -32.58 46.04
CA ALA A 773 -25.51 -33.96 46.44
C ALA A 773 -26.18 -34.10 47.83
N ASN A 774 -25.99 -33.15 48.75
CA ASN A 774 -26.61 -33.17 50.08
C ASN A 774 -27.95 -32.41 50.11
N ASN A 775 -28.22 -31.57 49.12
CA ASN A 775 -29.41 -30.73 49.03
C ASN A 775 -30.00 -30.73 47.61
N ASN A 776 -30.42 -31.89 47.16
CA ASN A 776 -30.97 -32.10 45.82
C ASN A 776 -32.46 -31.68 45.73
N PRO A 777 -32.84 -30.76 44.84
CA PRO A 777 -34.25 -30.33 44.71
C PRO A 777 -35.14 -31.37 43.98
N GLY A 778 -34.55 -32.31 43.22
CA GLY A 778 -35.28 -33.37 42.50
C GLY A 778 -36.21 -32.88 41.38
N VAL A 779 -36.96 -33.82 40.77
CA VAL A 779 -37.86 -33.60 39.61
C VAL A 779 -39.20 -32.98 40.02
N ALA A 780 -39.67 -33.26 41.23
CA ALA A 780 -40.97 -32.77 41.71
C ALA A 780 -41.00 -31.25 41.92
N GLY A 781 -39.84 -30.59 41.82
CA GLY A 781 -39.60 -29.24 42.27
C GLY A 781 -39.60 -29.19 43.79
N ALA A 782 -38.60 -28.53 44.37
CA ALA A 782 -38.62 -28.15 45.77
C ALA A 782 -38.73 -26.64 45.83
N ALA A 783 -39.77 -26.11 46.47
CA ALA A 783 -39.78 -24.72 46.88
C ALA A 783 -38.59 -24.53 47.83
N MET A 784 -37.66 -23.63 47.49
CA MET A 784 -36.54 -23.29 48.36
C MET A 784 -37.09 -22.79 49.72
N PRO A 785 -36.40 -23.04 50.85
CA PRO A 785 -36.71 -22.34 52.09
C PRO A 785 -36.74 -20.83 51.85
N GLU A 786 -37.83 -20.18 52.22
CA GLU A 786 -37.97 -18.74 52.05
C GLU A 786 -36.85 -17.99 52.79
N ILE A 787 -36.18 -17.06 52.09
CA ILE A 787 -35.08 -16.27 52.67
C ILE A 787 -35.60 -14.91 53.08
N ASN A 788 -35.45 -14.59 54.36
CA ASN A 788 -35.73 -13.26 54.89
C ASN A 788 -34.57 -12.30 54.55
N LEU A 789 -34.88 -11.25 53.78
CA LEU A 789 -33.90 -10.29 53.26
C LEU A 789 -33.67 -9.09 54.20
N SER A 790 -34.20 -9.08 55.43
CA SER A 790 -34.03 -7.97 56.39
C SER A 790 -32.58 -7.65 56.77
N ALA A 791 -31.63 -8.54 56.46
CA ALA A 791 -30.20 -8.31 56.64
C ALA A 791 -29.58 -7.39 55.57
N TYR A 792 -30.30 -7.10 54.47
CA TYR A 792 -29.83 -6.33 53.32
C TYR A 792 -30.64 -5.02 53.20
N PRO A 793 -30.25 -3.93 53.88
CA PRO A 793 -31.10 -2.74 54.07
C PRO A 793 -31.07 -1.74 52.90
N ALA A 794 -30.45 -2.07 51.77
CA ALA A 794 -30.21 -1.14 50.67
C ALA A 794 -30.36 -1.83 49.30
N LEU A 795 -29.46 -1.57 48.36
CA LEU A 795 -29.49 -2.17 47.03
C LEU A 795 -28.85 -3.56 47.05
N ALA A 796 -29.51 -4.54 46.42
CA ALA A 796 -28.96 -5.89 46.28
C ALA A 796 -29.25 -6.48 44.90
N LYS A 797 -28.26 -7.19 44.32
CA LYS A 797 -28.44 -8.09 43.17
C LYS A 797 -28.40 -9.54 43.66
N PHE A 798 -29.08 -10.43 42.96
CA PHE A 798 -29.06 -11.87 43.19
C PHE A 798 -28.55 -12.59 41.96
N ALA A 799 -27.97 -13.77 42.12
CA ALA A 799 -27.55 -14.58 40.97
C ALA A 799 -27.60 -16.08 41.26
N PHE A 800 -27.78 -16.87 40.22
CA PHE A 800 -27.58 -18.31 40.24
C PHE A 800 -26.24 -18.62 39.56
N TYR A 801 -25.33 -19.22 40.32
CA TYR A 801 -24.03 -19.66 39.82
C TYR A 801 -24.00 -21.19 39.76
N ALA A 802 -23.67 -21.74 38.59
CA ALA A 802 -23.55 -23.18 38.37
C ALA A 802 -22.10 -23.57 38.10
N GLU A 803 -21.60 -24.58 38.80
CA GLU A 803 -20.23 -25.08 38.67
C GLU A 803 -20.18 -26.59 38.43
N SER A 804 -19.24 -27.00 37.58
CA SER A 804 -18.79 -28.39 37.40
C SER A 804 -17.35 -28.40 36.89
N THR A 805 -16.52 -29.21 37.54
CA THR A 805 -15.07 -29.27 37.27
C THR A 805 -14.63 -30.63 36.72
N VAL A 806 -15.53 -31.62 36.71
CA VAL A 806 -15.34 -32.98 36.23
C VAL A 806 -16.46 -33.31 35.24
N SER A 807 -16.12 -33.95 34.13
CA SER A 807 -17.10 -34.39 33.13
C SER A 807 -17.57 -35.82 33.45
N ASN A 808 -18.44 -35.96 34.43
CA ASN A 808 -18.95 -37.23 34.95
C ASN A 808 -20.48 -37.27 34.97
N GLU A 809 -21.10 -36.55 35.89
CA GLU A 809 -22.54 -36.45 36.02
C GLU A 809 -23.09 -35.40 35.04
N ASP A 810 -24.29 -35.66 34.51
CA ASP A 810 -24.93 -34.81 33.49
C ASP A 810 -26.28 -34.34 34.04
N ILE A 811 -26.28 -33.11 34.55
CA ILE A 811 -27.36 -32.58 35.39
C ILE A 811 -28.04 -31.41 34.68
N ASP A 812 -29.35 -31.48 34.58
CA ASP A 812 -30.20 -30.40 34.10
C ASP A 812 -30.79 -29.66 35.30
N PHE A 813 -30.42 -28.40 35.49
CA PHE A 813 -30.91 -27.54 36.58
C PHE A 813 -31.86 -26.47 36.05
N PHE A 814 -32.96 -26.25 36.76
CA PHE A 814 -34.03 -25.34 36.38
C PHE A 814 -34.33 -24.33 37.48
N VAL A 815 -34.60 -23.09 37.07
CA VAL A 815 -35.03 -21.97 37.92
C VAL A 815 -36.29 -21.36 37.33
N ASP A 816 -37.34 -21.26 38.14
CA ASP A 816 -38.60 -20.61 37.78
C ASP A 816 -39.14 -19.78 38.98
N ASN A 817 -40.07 -18.88 38.70
CA ASN A 817 -40.80 -18.07 39.68
C ASN A 817 -39.88 -17.39 40.70
N PHE A 818 -38.83 -16.70 40.24
CA PHE A 818 -38.00 -15.86 41.11
C PHE A 818 -38.86 -14.71 41.64
N GLN A 819 -39.10 -14.69 42.94
CA GLN A 819 -40.05 -13.78 43.58
C GLN A 819 -39.44 -13.09 44.79
N ILE A 820 -39.51 -11.76 44.81
CA ILE A 820 -39.23 -10.96 46.02
C ILE A 820 -40.52 -10.29 46.44
N THR A 821 -40.98 -10.59 47.66
CA THR A 821 -42.28 -10.14 48.15
C THR A 821 -42.23 -9.52 49.53
N THR A 822 -43.19 -8.64 49.83
CA THR A 822 -43.35 -7.98 51.15
C THR A 822 -44.01 -8.86 52.21
N THR A 823 -44.57 -10.00 51.80
CA THR A 823 -45.32 -10.92 52.64
C THR A 823 -44.79 -12.32 52.44
N SER A 824 -44.47 -13.01 53.54
CA SER A 824 -44.04 -14.41 53.50
C SER A 824 -45.04 -15.27 52.70
N LEU A 825 -44.53 -15.99 51.70
CA LEU A 825 -45.24 -17.00 50.90
C LEU A 825 -44.98 -18.42 51.40
N GLY A 826 -43.97 -18.59 52.26
CA GLY A 826 -43.76 -19.82 53.00
C GLY A 826 -45.00 -20.16 53.83
N ILE A 827 -45.35 -21.45 53.86
CA ILE A 827 -46.11 -21.95 55.01
C ILE A 827 -45.17 -21.73 56.18
N GLU A 828 -45.50 -20.80 57.08
CA GLU A 828 -44.94 -20.88 58.43
C GLU A 828 -45.31 -22.29 58.93
N GLU A 829 -44.38 -23.25 58.84
CA GLU A 829 -44.24 -24.17 59.94
C GLU A 829 -43.84 -23.29 61.11
N ALA A 830 -44.86 -22.71 61.74
CA ALA A 830 -44.79 -22.38 63.13
C ALA A 830 -44.32 -23.68 63.78
N SER A 831 -43.04 -23.74 64.13
CA SER A 831 -42.57 -24.58 65.20
C SER A 831 -43.26 -24.07 66.46
N ILE A 832 -44.57 -24.35 66.56
CA ILE A 832 -45.33 -24.23 67.78
C ILE A 832 -44.64 -25.23 68.68
N SER A 833 -43.71 -24.75 69.49
CA SER A 833 -43.13 -25.54 70.56
C SER A 833 -44.30 -26.22 71.26
N GLN A 834 -44.25 -27.55 71.37
CA GLN A 834 -45.35 -28.32 71.96
C GLN A 834 -45.61 -27.96 73.43
N PHE A 835 -44.78 -27.08 73.99
CA PHE A 835 -44.93 -26.48 75.29
C PHE A 835 -44.56 -24.98 75.30
N THR A 836 -45.06 -24.29 76.32
CA THR A 836 -44.58 -22.96 76.71
C THR A 836 -43.83 -23.07 78.03
N TYR A 837 -42.84 -22.21 78.25
CA TYR A 837 -42.06 -22.21 79.48
C TYR A 837 -41.85 -20.80 80.02
N PHE A 838 -42.02 -20.61 81.32
CA PHE A 838 -41.90 -19.31 81.96
C PHE A 838 -41.69 -19.41 83.48
N PRO A 839 -41.10 -18.39 84.11
CA PRO A 839 -40.41 -17.26 83.47
C PRO A 839 -39.06 -17.70 82.88
N ASN A 840 -38.61 -17.04 81.81
CA ASN A 840 -37.24 -17.09 81.31
C ASN A 840 -36.77 -15.65 81.03
N PRO A 841 -35.83 -15.06 81.80
CA PRO A 841 -35.01 -15.71 82.84
C PRO A 841 -35.79 -16.21 84.07
N VAL A 842 -35.32 -17.31 84.67
CA VAL A 842 -35.92 -17.97 85.84
C VAL A 842 -35.10 -17.70 87.11
N ASN A 843 -35.77 -17.42 88.23
CA ASN A 843 -35.12 -17.33 89.54
C ASN A 843 -35.09 -18.69 90.22
N ASP A 844 -36.23 -19.27 90.59
CA ASP A 844 -36.23 -20.53 91.35
C ASP A 844 -36.99 -21.66 90.66
N VAL A 845 -38.12 -21.37 90.01
CA VAL A 845 -39.01 -22.39 89.45
C VAL A 845 -39.36 -22.06 88.01
N LEU A 846 -39.04 -22.97 87.09
CA LEU A 846 -39.46 -22.92 85.69
C LEU A 846 -40.78 -23.67 85.53
N THR A 847 -41.81 -23.00 85.04
CA THR A 847 -43.09 -23.64 84.68
C THR A 847 -43.04 -24.07 83.22
N ILE A 848 -43.50 -25.29 82.94
CA ILE A 848 -43.62 -25.86 81.60
C ILE A 848 -45.08 -26.28 81.40
N LYS A 849 -45.73 -25.76 80.36
CA LYS A 849 -47.11 -26.08 79.98
C LYS A 849 -47.16 -26.65 78.57
N ALA A 850 -47.48 -27.93 78.45
CA ALA A 850 -47.47 -28.68 77.21
C ALA A 850 -48.87 -29.00 76.68
N GLN A 851 -48.97 -29.16 75.36
CA GLN A 851 -50.21 -29.58 74.70
C GLN A 851 -50.55 -31.05 74.95
N LYS A 852 -49.54 -31.90 75.23
CA LYS A 852 -49.67 -33.31 75.63
C LYS A 852 -48.89 -33.58 76.91
N VAL A 853 -48.97 -34.79 77.44
CA VAL A 853 -48.28 -35.19 78.68
C VAL A 853 -46.78 -35.09 78.49
N VAL A 854 -46.10 -34.41 79.41
CA VAL A 854 -44.64 -34.38 79.50
C VAL A 854 -44.17 -35.64 80.23
N GLU A 855 -43.46 -36.50 79.52
CA GLU A 855 -42.99 -37.80 80.03
C GLU A 855 -41.66 -37.62 80.78
N ASP A 856 -40.74 -36.87 80.18
CA ASP A 856 -39.39 -36.63 80.70
C ASP A 856 -38.97 -35.16 80.52
N ILE A 857 -38.28 -34.63 81.54
CA ILE A 857 -37.56 -33.37 81.48
C ILE A 857 -36.12 -33.63 81.92
N THR A 858 -35.15 -33.24 81.09
CA THR A 858 -33.72 -33.28 81.44
C THR A 858 -33.11 -31.89 81.28
N VAL A 859 -32.42 -31.42 82.32
CA VAL A 859 -31.71 -30.13 82.31
C VAL A 859 -30.21 -30.39 82.20
N PHE A 860 -29.56 -29.70 81.28
CA PHE A 860 -28.13 -29.77 81.01
C PHE A 860 -27.46 -28.43 81.30
N ASN A 861 -26.25 -28.47 81.86
CA ASN A 861 -25.38 -27.28 81.90
C ASN A 861 -24.74 -27.03 80.51
N MET A 862 -24.00 -25.92 80.38
CA MET A 862 -23.31 -25.54 79.14
C MET A 862 -22.23 -26.54 78.68
N LEU A 863 -21.82 -27.49 79.53
CA LEU A 863 -20.87 -28.57 79.20
C LEU A 863 -21.58 -29.85 78.75
N GLY A 864 -22.92 -29.84 78.60
CA GLY A 864 -23.72 -31.00 78.22
C GLY A 864 -23.92 -32.02 79.35
N GLN A 865 -23.54 -31.69 80.59
CA GLN A 865 -23.75 -32.58 81.73
C GLN A 865 -25.18 -32.46 82.24
N VAL A 866 -25.83 -33.59 82.50
CA VAL A 866 -27.16 -33.63 83.11
C VAL A 866 -27.07 -33.15 84.56
N VAL A 867 -27.74 -32.03 84.87
CA VAL A 867 -27.77 -31.43 86.20
C VAL A 867 -29.11 -31.67 86.92
N LYS A 868 -30.17 -31.98 86.19
CA LYS A 868 -31.46 -32.39 86.76
C LYS A 868 -32.24 -33.27 85.79
N ARG A 869 -33.03 -34.21 86.32
CA ARG A 869 -34.01 -34.99 85.56
C ARG A 869 -35.30 -35.14 86.35
N GLN A 870 -36.43 -35.12 85.67
CA GLN A 870 -37.77 -35.29 86.26
C GLN A 870 -38.69 -35.99 85.26
N THR A 871 -39.64 -36.80 85.76
CA THR A 871 -40.66 -37.50 84.95
C THR A 871 -42.07 -37.08 85.38
N PRO A 872 -42.56 -35.90 84.95
CA PRO A 872 -43.76 -35.30 85.53
C PRO A 872 -45.06 -36.07 85.26
N ASN A 873 -45.19 -36.72 84.10
CA ASN A 873 -46.41 -37.40 83.64
C ASN A 873 -47.66 -36.52 83.73
N THR A 874 -47.52 -35.23 83.43
CA THR A 874 -48.59 -34.23 83.42
C THR A 874 -48.36 -33.24 82.29
N ARG A 875 -49.40 -32.50 81.89
CA ARG A 875 -49.33 -31.44 80.88
C ARG A 875 -48.74 -30.15 81.44
N ASP A 876 -49.03 -29.86 82.71
CA ASP A 876 -48.53 -28.69 83.42
C ASP A 876 -47.59 -29.15 84.54
N CYS A 877 -46.32 -28.78 84.44
CA CYS A 877 -45.31 -29.16 85.41
C CYS A 877 -44.36 -28.01 85.73
N THR A 878 -43.62 -28.18 86.81
CA THR A 878 -42.63 -27.20 87.26
C THR A 878 -41.30 -27.90 87.51
N VAL A 879 -40.21 -27.23 87.16
CA VAL A 879 -38.83 -27.65 87.43
C VAL A 879 -38.23 -26.68 88.43
N ASP A 880 -37.87 -27.18 89.60
CA ASP A 880 -37.17 -26.41 90.63
C ASP A 880 -35.68 -26.30 90.27
N LEU A 881 -35.20 -25.08 90.09
CA LEU A 881 -33.83 -24.72 89.73
C LEU A 881 -33.14 -23.91 90.84
N SER A 882 -33.75 -23.79 92.04
CA SER A 882 -33.22 -22.99 93.16
C SER A 882 -31.81 -23.40 93.62
N ALA A 883 -31.45 -24.68 93.47
CA ALA A 883 -30.14 -25.21 93.83
C ALA A 883 -29.06 -25.05 92.74
N MET A 884 -29.41 -24.45 91.59
CA MET A 884 -28.52 -24.29 90.44
C MET A 884 -27.86 -22.92 90.44
N GLN A 885 -26.62 -22.84 89.97
CA GLN A 885 -25.87 -21.59 89.86
C GLN A 885 -26.47 -20.68 88.77
N THR A 886 -26.27 -19.37 88.90
CA THR A 886 -26.60 -18.39 87.85
C THR A 886 -25.88 -18.74 86.55
N GLY A 887 -26.61 -18.81 85.44
CA GLY A 887 -26.05 -19.21 84.14
C GLY A 887 -27.09 -19.71 83.14
N ALA A 888 -26.64 -20.01 81.91
CA ALA A 888 -27.48 -20.60 80.88
C ALA A 888 -27.55 -22.14 81.02
N TYR A 889 -28.73 -22.70 80.78
CA TYR A 889 -28.98 -24.15 80.80
C TYR A 889 -29.84 -24.54 79.59
N PHE A 890 -29.69 -25.79 79.14
CA PHE A 890 -30.58 -26.39 78.15
C PHE A 890 -31.59 -27.30 78.86
N VAL A 891 -32.88 -27.13 78.57
CA VAL A 891 -33.97 -27.96 79.09
C VAL A 891 -34.54 -28.74 77.92
N GLN A 892 -34.37 -30.06 77.97
CA GLN A 892 -34.95 -30.99 77.02
C GLN A 892 -36.24 -31.56 77.60
N VAL A 893 -37.32 -31.53 76.83
CA VAL A 893 -38.68 -31.93 77.21
C VAL A 893 -39.17 -32.98 76.22
N SER A 894 -39.55 -34.16 76.71
CA SER A 894 -40.12 -35.26 75.92
C SER A 894 -41.63 -35.26 76.03
N ILE A 895 -42.33 -35.19 74.89
CA ILE A 895 -43.78 -35.12 74.77
C ILE A 895 -44.22 -36.13 73.71
N GLY A 896 -44.72 -37.30 74.15
CA GLY A 896 -44.97 -38.43 73.26
C GLY A 896 -43.68 -38.89 72.55
N ASN A 897 -43.71 -39.00 71.22
CA ASN A 897 -42.53 -39.40 70.44
C ASN A 897 -41.61 -38.22 70.07
N THR A 898 -41.90 -37.01 70.55
CA THR A 898 -41.15 -35.79 70.19
C THR A 898 -40.30 -35.33 71.37
N VAL A 899 -39.06 -34.95 71.08
CA VAL A 899 -38.14 -34.36 72.05
C VAL A 899 -37.78 -32.95 71.58
N GLU A 900 -38.10 -31.94 72.39
CA GLU A 900 -37.76 -30.55 72.12
C GLU A 900 -36.74 -30.05 73.16
N THR A 901 -35.81 -29.18 72.75
CA THR A 901 -34.79 -28.61 73.65
C THR A 901 -34.84 -27.08 73.60
N VAL A 902 -34.98 -26.44 74.75
CA VAL A 902 -35.02 -24.97 74.88
C VAL A 902 -33.88 -24.46 75.76
N ARG A 903 -33.38 -23.27 75.45
CA ARG A 903 -32.39 -22.58 76.28
C ARG A 903 -33.08 -21.67 77.30
N ILE A 904 -32.67 -21.80 78.57
CA ILE A 904 -33.13 -20.93 79.66
C ILE A 904 -31.95 -20.19 80.30
N LEU A 905 -32.25 -19.07 80.97
CA LEU A 905 -31.32 -18.29 81.77
C LEU A 905 -31.74 -18.36 83.24
N LYS A 906 -30.89 -18.89 84.12
CA LYS A 906 -31.06 -18.86 85.58
C LYS A 906 -30.35 -17.62 86.13
N ASN A 907 -31.09 -16.77 86.82
CA ASN A 907 -30.54 -15.59 87.50
C ASN A 907 -29.92 -15.93 88.85
#